data_AF-A0A239NJQ4-F1
#
_entry.id   AF-A0A239NJQ4-F1
#
_cell.length_a   1.000
_cell.length_b   1.000
_cell.length_c   1.000
_cell.angle_alpha   90.00
_cell.angle_beta   90.00
_cell.angle_gamma   90.00
#
_symmetry.space_group_name_H-M   'P 1'
#
loop_
_entity.id
_entity.type
_entity.pdbx_description
1 polymer ?
#
loop_
_entity_poly.entity_id
_entity_poly.type
_entity_poly.pdbx_seq_one_letter_code
_entity_poly.pdbx_strand_id
1 'polypeptide(L)'
;MPDEGSVRTILRMRAREGCVEAFEAAWRLAADEISRTPGSLRQELIRDADDPQTFLIVSDWRDQEALDAFGPSAAREQLTAALRDLRESGEKNTYEVLSTVVGRGPGIRVRVTVTVPEGEEAAYEKAYRKVAERMRGTPGHVREELLREPGTGTYHIFAEWRDEASFEAWTDDQSHLEQTAPLIQYICENFERATYHIVARPEESPQPGAAVRPAAAPQPVARVEPVAASTKERPAVDSATDVIVVGAGPAGLTAAIELARRGIPCRLVEKRPDAAGTADKAIGVQCRTMEIWEHLGIVREAMDAGIWLHGQTVFVNGRQTHQVDWDLPDLPYAHVGLPQYETENLLTKCLAGHGVRVERGTELKEFTQDAEGVTAYLVGADGRAETVRAQYLVGADGAHSTVRQKLGLTFEGGMGMFPQLFMLGDVDLDWSMPEGHLLRFIHVEDDEMKGMLVCVPLKGRNRYRVATLAPPRLQAEIGANPIPPGFSAEYDPPSLADIQVVLDELAPEPTTASNLRWSSIFRIKHGIVDRYRDGRVFVVGDAAHLHPPAGGQGMNTGIQDAWNLGWKLALACGGDAAPALLDSYEAERRPAGKAIVDRAVKIAFTDEMDMDDEREQFLLEMQMTLSYAGSPLVGAHGDSFDGGPQPGDRAPDAHDLRRFGVGHPTRLFELTRGTGHTLLVHADGSTPHEEYAGFEKLAEKVRGFVSIYVLASPDAAVPEGLDVPVLRDAAGTFRAAYGLRGTGAYLIRPDGHVGFRTSPVAAEALDAHLAGIFALGGDA
;
A
#
# COMPACT_ATOMS: atom_id res chain seq x y z
N MET A 1 31.05 25.07 17.18
CA MET A 1 30.15 23.91 17.01
C MET A 1 29.16 23.96 18.17
N PRO A 2 27.87 23.71 17.94
CA PRO A 2 26.86 23.71 19.00
C PRO A 2 27.10 22.57 20.00
N ASP A 3 27.13 22.90 21.29
CA ASP A 3 27.16 21.95 22.41
C ASP A 3 25.72 21.64 22.87
N GLU A 4 25.53 20.61 23.71
CA GLU A 4 24.23 20.28 24.34
C GLU A 4 23.67 21.52 25.08
N GLY A 5 22.41 21.88 24.80
CA GLY A 5 21.75 23.08 25.37
C GLY A 5 21.80 24.35 24.50
N SER A 6 22.33 24.25 23.28
CA SER A 6 22.24 25.32 22.27
C SER A 6 20.87 25.37 21.58
N VAL A 7 20.53 26.52 20.99
CA VAL A 7 19.23 26.74 20.31
C VAL A 7 19.42 26.85 18.82
N ARG A 8 18.59 26.14 18.04
CA ARG A 8 18.58 26.21 16.58
C ARG A 8 17.30 26.83 16.06
N THR A 9 17.42 27.73 15.10
CA THR A 9 16.27 28.19 14.31
C THR A 9 16.40 27.72 12.87
N ILE A 10 15.30 27.19 12.32
CA ILE A 10 15.21 26.83 10.91
C ILE A 10 14.10 27.68 10.29
N LEU A 11 14.45 28.45 9.26
CA LEU A 11 13.51 29.20 8.44
C LEU A 11 13.34 28.50 7.11
N ARG A 12 12.13 28.03 6.81
CA ARG A 12 11.79 27.50 5.48
C ARG A 12 11.26 28.64 4.62
N MET A 13 11.88 28.88 3.46
CA MET A 13 11.48 29.94 2.54
C MET A 13 11.46 29.43 1.11
N ARG A 14 10.40 29.76 0.37
CA ARG A 14 10.34 29.53 -1.08
C ARG A 14 10.75 30.81 -1.81
N ALA A 15 11.79 30.74 -2.64
CA ALA A 15 12.19 31.83 -3.53
C ALA A 15 11.17 32.00 -4.66
N ARG A 16 10.97 33.24 -5.11
CA ARG A 16 10.17 33.52 -6.31
C ARG A 16 10.77 32.86 -7.54
N GLU A 17 9.92 32.53 -8.50
CA GLU A 17 10.36 32.04 -9.80
C GLU A 17 11.40 32.98 -10.45
N GLY A 18 12.55 32.43 -10.84
CA GLY A 18 13.67 33.18 -11.41
C GLY A 18 14.57 33.91 -10.38
N CYS A 19 14.27 33.86 -9.08
CA CYS A 19 15.04 34.58 -8.05
C CYS A 19 16.05 33.71 -7.26
N VAL A 20 16.22 32.43 -7.62
CA VAL A 20 17.04 31.44 -6.88
C VAL A 20 18.48 31.93 -6.65
N GLU A 21 19.20 32.33 -7.70
CA GLU A 21 20.60 32.79 -7.57
C GLU A 21 20.72 34.10 -6.78
N ALA A 22 19.76 35.02 -6.96
CA ALA A 22 19.71 36.28 -6.23
C ALA A 22 19.43 36.04 -4.74
N PHE A 23 18.58 35.05 -4.41
CA PHE A 23 18.27 34.65 -3.05
C PHE A 23 19.51 34.10 -2.34
N GLU A 24 20.27 33.20 -2.98
CA GLU A 24 21.52 32.67 -2.44
C GLU A 24 22.56 33.77 -2.17
N ALA A 25 22.75 34.68 -3.14
CA ALA A 25 23.71 35.79 -3.01
C ALA A 25 23.31 36.76 -1.88
N ALA A 26 22.03 37.11 -1.79
CA ALA A 26 21.49 37.97 -0.73
C ALA A 26 21.63 37.32 0.65
N TRP A 27 21.36 36.02 0.76
CA TRP A 27 21.54 35.28 2.01
C TRP A 27 23.01 35.23 2.42
N ARG A 28 23.95 34.96 1.51
CA ARG A 28 25.39 34.88 1.84
C ARG A 28 25.91 36.18 2.46
N LEU A 29 25.49 37.33 1.93
CA LEU A 29 25.85 38.64 2.47
C LEU A 29 25.30 38.85 3.88
N ALA A 30 24.06 38.45 4.13
CA ALA A 30 23.44 38.57 5.45
C ALA A 30 24.03 37.56 6.46
N ALA A 31 24.32 36.33 6.03
CA ALA A 31 24.89 35.28 6.88
C ALA A 31 26.27 35.66 7.45
N ASP A 32 27.10 36.37 6.68
CA ASP A 32 28.41 36.88 7.12
C ASP A 32 28.31 37.99 8.17
N GLU A 33 27.18 38.68 8.26
CA GLU A 33 26.92 39.67 9.30
C GLU A 33 26.34 39.02 10.55
N ILE A 34 25.43 38.05 10.37
CA ILE A 34 24.85 37.26 11.46
C ILE A 34 25.92 36.41 12.16
N SER A 35 26.90 35.88 11.43
CA SER A 35 28.02 35.12 12.00
C SER A 35 28.88 35.95 12.98
N ARG A 36 28.87 37.28 12.85
CA ARG A 36 29.59 38.21 13.75
C ARG A 36 28.77 38.63 14.97
N THR A 37 27.50 38.24 15.04
CA THR A 37 26.63 38.55 16.18
C THR A 37 27.07 37.74 17.41
N PRO A 38 27.20 38.35 18.60
CA PRO A 38 27.58 37.62 19.82
C PRO A 38 26.64 36.43 20.09
N GLY A 39 27.22 35.25 20.29
CA GLY A 39 26.46 34.02 20.53
C GLY A 39 25.95 33.31 19.28
N SER A 40 26.20 33.83 18.07
CA SER A 40 26.00 33.10 16.81
C SER A 40 27.06 32.01 16.69
N LEU A 41 26.62 30.77 16.47
CA LEU A 41 27.50 29.59 16.42
C LEU A 41 27.63 29.00 15.02
N ARG A 42 26.58 29.08 14.19
CA ARG A 42 26.54 28.53 12.83
C ARG A 42 25.48 29.20 11.99
N GLN A 43 25.78 29.44 10.72
CA GLN A 43 24.82 29.89 9.71
C GLN A 43 24.96 28.99 8.47
N GLU A 44 23.85 28.49 7.94
CA GLU A 44 23.86 27.56 6.82
C GLU A 44 22.64 27.75 5.93
N LEU A 45 22.86 27.68 4.62
CA LEU A 45 21.80 27.67 3.62
C LEU A 45 21.75 26.31 2.96
N ILE A 46 20.55 25.76 2.93
CA ILE A 46 20.25 24.41 2.51
C ILE A 46 19.11 24.51 1.49
N ARG A 47 19.17 23.72 0.41
CA ARG A 47 18.15 23.67 -0.64
C ARG A 47 17.44 22.33 -0.62
N ASP A 48 16.12 22.36 -0.77
CA ASP A 48 15.28 21.17 -0.90
C ASP A 48 15.63 20.39 -2.19
N ALA A 49 15.75 19.07 -2.10
CA ALA A 49 16.08 18.23 -3.25
C ALA A 49 14.89 18.09 -4.22
N ASP A 50 13.68 18.02 -3.69
CA ASP A 50 12.44 17.81 -4.46
C ASP A 50 11.86 19.13 -4.98
N ASP A 51 12.25 20.26 -4.39
CA ASP A 51 11.81 21.60 -4.77
C ASP A 51 12.96 22.62 -4.79
N PRO A 52 13.63 22.82 -5.94
CA PRO A 52 14.80 23.70 -6.05
C PRO A 52 14.57 25.18 -5.71
N GLN A 53 13.31 25.61 -5.57
CA GLN A 53 12.94 26.96 -5.14
C GLN A 53 12.85 27.09 -3.61
N THR A 54 12.82 25.98 -2.87
CA THR A 54 12.69 25.98 -1.41
C THR A 54 14.05 25.87 -0.73
N PHE A 55 14.26 26.74 0.26
CA PHE A 55 15.47 26.83 1.07
C PHE A 55 15.16 26.69 2.56
N LEU A 56 16.07 26.05 3.29
CA LEU A 56 16.15 26.11 4.74
C LEU A 56 17.35 26.97 5.16
N ILE A 57 17.09 28.00 5.94
CA ILE A 57 18.12 28.80 6.61
C ILE A 57 18.26 28.28 8.03
N VAL A 58 19.42 27.72 8.35
CA VAL A 58 19.73 27.18 9.68
C VAL A 58 20.66 28.15 10.41
N SER A 59 20.24 28.55 11.61
CA SER A 59 21.03 29.41 12.50
C SER A 59 21.13 28.78 13.88
N ASP A 60 22.35 28.55 14.36
CA ASP A 60 22.61 28.02 15.70
C ASP A 60 23.09 29.14 16.63
N TRP A 61 22.59 29.12 17.86
CA TRP A 61 22.84 30.11 18.89
C TRP A 61 23.31 29.43 20.17
N ARG A 62 24.20 30.10 20.90
CA ARG A 62 24.79 29.57 22.14
C ARG A 62 23.74 29.22 23.18
N ASP A 63 22.69 30.03 23.29
CA ASP A 63 21.63 29.93 24.28
C ASP A 63 20.41 30.75 23.79
N GLN A 64 19.28 30.63 24.49
CA GLN A 64 18.05 31.38 24.18
C GLN A 64 18.25 32.90 24.30
N GLU A 65 19.08 33.36 25.25
CA GLU A 65 19.38 34.79 25.45
C GLU A 65 20.06 35.41 24.23
N ALA A 66 21.00 34.69 23.60
CA ALA A 66 21.66 35.10 22.37
C ALA A 66 20.69 35.18 21.18
N LEU A 67 19.76 34.23 21.07
CA LEU A 67 18.71 34.27 20.04
C LEU A 67 17.74 35.46 20.25
N ASP A 68 17.33 35.70 21.49
CA ASP A 68 16.44 36.81 21.83
C ASP A 68 17.11 38.17 21.57
N ALA A 69 18.41 38.28 21.85
CA ALA A 69 19.22 39.46 21.53
C ALA A 69 19.40 39.69 20.02
N PHE A 70 19.38 38.64 19.20
CA PHE A 70 19.37 38.76 17.74
C PHE A 70 18.04 39.29 17.20
N GLY A 71 16.92 39.01 17.87
CA GLY A 71 15.57 39.45 17.51
C GLY A 71 15.45 40.93 17.14
N PRO A 72 15.93 41.89 17.96
CA PRO A 72 15.89 43.31 17.64
C PRO A 72 17.14 43.82 16.89
N SER A 73 18.03 42.96 16.39
CA SER A 73 19.31 43.38 15.81
C SER A 73 19.20 43.93 14.38
N ALA A 74 20.09 44.86 14.03
CA ALA A 74 20.23 45.38 12.67
C ALA A 74 20.53 44.28 11.64
N ALA A 75 21.31 43.27 12.03
CA ALA A 75 21.61 42.11 11.19
C ALA A 75 20.35 41.31 10.80
N ARG A 76 19.38 41.15 11.72
CA ARG A 76 18.09 40.50 11.41
C ARG A 76 17.23 41.35 10.48
N GLU A 77 17.18 42.66 10.70
CA GLU A 77 16.44 43.59 9.84
C GLU A 77 16.99 43.57 8.41
N GLN A 78 18.32 43.54 8.27
CA GLN A 78 19.00 43.48 6.99
C GLN A 78 18.76 42.15 6.27
N LEU A 79 18.84 41.01 6.96
CA LEU A 79 18.45 39.70 6.41
C LEU A 79 17.01 39.72 5.91
N THR A 80 16.10 40.24 6.74
CA THR A 80 14.67 40.29 6.43
C THR A 80 14.39 41.19 5.24
N ALA A 81 15.06 42.34 5.13
CA ALA A 81 14.94 43.25 4.00
C ALA A 81 15.52 42.64 2.72
N ALA A 82 16.70 42.02 2.79
CA ALA A 82 17.39 41.44 1.65
C ALA A 82 16.60 40.29 1.00
N LEU A 83 15.89 39.49 1.79
CA LEU A 83 15.13 38.33 1.30
C LEU A 83 13.64 38.63 1.05
N ARG A 84 13.13 39.81 1.41
CA ARG A 84 11.69 40.13 1.37
C ARG A 84 11.10 40.03 -0.03
N ASP A 85 11.78 40.64 -1.00
CA ASP A 85 11.27 40.73 -2.37
C ASP A 85 11.65 39.49 -3.19
N LEU A 86 12.56 38.66 -2.68
CA LEU A 86 13.04 37.46 -3.35
C LEU A 86 12.26 36.18 -2.97
N ARG A 87 11.37 36.25 -1.96
CA ARG A 87 10.59 35.11 -1.46
C ARG A 87 9.09 35.23 -1.73
N GLU A 88 8.44 34.09 -1.87
CA GLU A 88 6.97 33.94 -1.97
C GLU A 88 6.34 33.67 -0.60
N SER A 89 7.00 32.86 0.23
CA SER A 89 6.50 32.44 1.54
C SER A 89 7.66 32.23 2.52
N GLY A 90 7.33 32.16 3.81
CA GLY A 90 8.32 31.91 4.86
C GLY A 90 7.68 31.39 6.16
N GLU A 91 8.25 30.35 6.73
CA GLU A 91 7.84 29.71 7.98
C GLU A 91 9.06 29.60 8.92
N LYS A 92 8.87 29.82 10.23
CA LYS A 92 9.95 29.80 11.23
C LYS A 92 9.65 28.75 12.29
N ASN A 93 10.59 27.84 12.50
CA ASN A 93 10.60 26.91 13.62
C ASN A 93 11.85 27.11 14.49
N THR A 94 11.69 26.92 15.80
CA THR A 94 12.76 27.00 16.80
C THR A 94 12.86 25.66 17.51
N TYR A 95 14.08 25.18 17.71
CA TYR A 95 14.37 23.84 18.23
C TYR A 95 15.43 23.89 19.33
N GLU A 96 15.31 22.97 20.28
CA GLU A 96 16.36 22.68 21.25
C GLU A 96 17.30 21.59 20.71
N VAL A 97 18.62 21.81 20.82
CA VAL A 97 19.64 20.84 20.40
C VAL A 97 19.94 19.89 21.56
N LEU A 98 19.50 18.64 21.43
CA LEU A 98 19.64 17.63 22.48
C LEU A 98 20.90 16.80 22.35
N SER A 99 21.41 16.59 21.13
CA SER A 99 22.64 15.85 20.92
C SER A 99 23.28 16.19 19.57
N THR A 100 24.61 16.24 19.52
CA THR A 100 25.38 16.55 18.31
C THR A 100 26.56 15.59 18.19
N VAL A 101 26.69 14.93 17.03
CA VAL A 101 27.91 14.18 16.66
C VAL A 101 28.87 15.11 15.92
N VAL A 102 30.16 15.10 16.29
CA VAL A 102 31.16 16.02 15.70
C VAL A 102 31.65 15.49 14.34
N GLY A 103 31.47 16.28 13.28
CA GLY A 103 31.98 16.01 11.93
C GLY A 103 32.14 17.28 11.09
N ARG A 104 32.99 17.26 10.05
CA ARG A 104 33.16 18.36 9.07
C ARG A 104 33.25 17.79 7.65
N GLY A 105 32.45 18.32 6.71
CA GLY A 105 32.54 18.02 5.28
C GLY A 105 31.34 18.54 4.47
N PRO A 106 31.48 18.69 3.14
CA PRO A 106 30.36 18.98 2.24
C PRO A 106 29.52 17.72 2.01
N GLY A 107 28.21 17.90 1.79
CA GLY A 107 27.28 16.79 1.78
C GLY A 107 25.81 17.14 1.53
N ILE A 108 24.99 16.09 1.44
CA ILE A 108 23.53 16.20 1.57
C ILE A 108 23.17 16.12 3.06
N ARG A 109 21.99 16.65 3.41
CA ARG A 109 21.40 16.52 4.73
C ARG A 109 20.05 15.83 4.62
N VAL A 110 19.86 14.81 5.41
CA VAL A 110 18.61 14.07 5.54
C VAL A 110 17.98 14.47 6.86
N ARG A 111 16.72 14.92 6.81
CA ARG A 111 15.89 15.16 7.99
C ARG A 111 14.92 14.01 8.15
N VAL A 112 14.88 13.46 9.35
CA VAL A 112 13.86 12.50 9.79
C VAL A 112 13.09 13.16 10.92
N THR A 113 11.83 13.50 10.68
CA THR A 113 10.90 13.98 11.71
C THR A 113 10.23 12.78 12.34
N VAL A 114 10.13 12.72 13.67
CA VAL A 114 9.48 11.63 14.41
C VAL A 114 8.60 12.23 15.51
N THR A 115 7.35 11.79 15.62
CA THR A 115 6.48 12.13 16.76
C THR A 115 6.47 10.99 17.77
N VAL A 116 7.01 11.24 18.96
CA VAL A 116 7.16 10.26 20.03
C VAL A 116 5.92 10.28 20.94
N PRO A 117 5.34 9.12 21.30
CA PRO A 117 4.23 9.04 22.25
C PRO A 117 4.55 9.66 23.62
N GLU A 118 3.52 10.19 24.27
CA GLU A 118 3.66 10.79 25.60
C GLU A 118 4.14 9.74 26.63
N GLY A 119 5.25 10.02 27.32
CA GLY A 119 5.85 9.12 28.31
C GLY A 119 7.04 8.30 27.80
N GLU A 120 7.29 8.29 26.48
CA GLU A 120 8.39 7.53 25.86
C GLU A 120 9.63 8.38 25.51
N GLU A 121 9.60 9.68 25.78
CA GLU A 121 10.65 10.63 25.35
C GLU A 121 12.04 10.24 25.86
N ALA A 122 12.13 9.82 27.13
CA ALA A 122 13.40 9.40 27.73
C ALA A 122 13.94 8.08 27.13
N ALA A 123 13.04 7.18 26.72
CA ALA A 123 13.40 5.93 26.06
C ALA A 123 13.89 6.20 24.63
N TYR A 124 13.19 7.07 23.89
CA TYR A 124 13.57 7.54 22.56
C TYR A 124 14.94 8.22 22.55
N GLU A 125 15.19 9.17 23.45
CA GLU A 125 16.49 9.87 23.53
C GLU A 125 17.65 8.93 23.92
N LYS A 126 17.37 7.87 24.69
CA LYS A 126 18.34 6.82 25.01
C LYS A 126 18.60 5.91 23.82
N ALA A 127 17.55 5.54 23.07
CA ALA A 127 17.66 4.76 21.85
C ALA A 127 18.45 5.52 20.77
N TYR A 128 18.17 6.81 20.58
CA TYR A 128 18.91 7.66 19.65
C TYR A 128 20.41 7.67 19.95
N ARG A 129 20.81 7.82 21.22
CA ARG A 129 22.23 7.80 21.59
C ARG A 129 22.94 6.50 21.21
N LYS A 130 22.25 5.35 21.32
CA LYS A 130 22.78 4.06 20.86
C LYS A 130 22.94 4.04 19.34
N VAL A 131 21.97 4.55 18.59
CA VAL A 131 22.06 4.67 17.12
C VAL A 131 23.22 5.59 16.74
N ALA A 132 23.33 6.76 17.37
CA ALA A 132 24.39 7.72 17.10
C ALA A 132 25.80 7.18 17.40
N GLU A 133 25.93 6.26 18.35
CA GLU A 133 27.17 5.51 18.56
C GLU A 133 27.45 4.50 17.45
N ARG A 134 26.42 3.74 17.02
CA ARG A 134 26.54 2.73 15.95
C ARG A 134 26.82 3.37 14.58
N MET A 135 26.33 4.58 14.35
CA MET A 135 26.53 5.36 13.13
C MET A 135 27.94 5.95 12.99
N ARG A 136 28.76 5.93 14.07
CA ARG A 136 30.15 6.42 13.99
C ARG A 136 31.02 5.47 13.17
N GLY A 137 31.60 5.99 12.10
CA GLY A 137 32.49 5.24 11.22
C GLY A 137 31.77 4.59 10.03
N THR A 138 30.45 4.75 9.91
CA THR A 138 29.70 4.37 8.71
C THR A 138 30.24 5.08 7.47
N PRO A 139 30.58 4.37 6.38
CA PRO A 139 31.11 4.98 5.16
C PRO A 139 30.17 6.06 4.63
N GLY A 140 30.71 7.28 4.46
CA GLY A 140 29.96 8.41 3.91
C GLY A 140 29.06 9.15 4.90
N HIS A 141 28.76 8.58 6.07
CA HIS A 141 28.14 9.32 7.17
C HIS A 141 29.12 10.34 7.74
N VAL A 142 28.70 11.60 7.84
CA VAL A 142 29.55 12.71 8.30
C VAL A 142 29.27 13.04 9.76
N ARG A 143 27.99 13.22 10.10
CA ARG A 143 27.50 13.51 11.46
C ARG A 143 25.98 13.45 11.50
N GLU A 144 25.42 13.44 12.71
CA GLU A 144 24.00 13.62 12.93
C GLU A 144 23.70 14.43 14.20
N GLU A 145 22.52 15.02 14.25
CA GLU A 145 22.07 15.89 15.34
C GLU A 145 20.60 15.57 15.68
N LEU A 146 20.28 15.48 16.97
CA LEU A 146 18.91 15.33 17.45
C LEU A 146 18.39 16.68 17.97
N LEU A 147 17.26 17.09 17.41
CA LEU A 147 16.55 18.29 17.81
C LEU A 147 15.18 17.92 18.37
N ARG A 148 14.66 18.75 19.28
CA ARG A 148 13.29 18.66 19.77
C ARG A 148 12.54 19.97 19.53
N GLU A 149 11.29 19.87 19.12
CA GLU A 149 10.37 21.01 19.09
C GLU A 149 9.90 21.36 20.50
N PRO A 150 10.11 22.60 20.98
CA PRO A 150 9.71 22.98 22.33
C PRO A 150 8.21 22.83 22.56
N GLY A 151 7.84 22.13 23.63
CA GLY A 151 6.45 21.94 24.02
C GLY A 151 5.70 20.86 23.23
N THR A 152 6.38 20.06 22.41
CA THR A 152 5.78 18.93 21.68
C THR A 152 6.56 17.62 21.93
N GLY A 153 5.98 16.50 21.50
CA GLY A 153 6.64 15.19 21.38
C GLY A 153 7.38 15.01 20.05
N THR A 154 7.59 16.07 19.26
CA THR A 154 8.20 15.99 17.94
C THR A 154 9.71 16.17 18.00
N TYR A 155 10.43 15.23 17.43
CA TYR A 155 11.88 15.19 17.32
C TYR A 155 12.32 15.22 15.86
N HIS A 156 13.48 15.80 15.59
CA HIS A 156 14.09 15.85 14.26
C HIS A 156 15.52 15.33 14.31
N ILE A 157 15.81 14.26 13.58
CA ILE A 157 17.16 13.79 13.34
C ILE A 157 17.65 14.43 12.04
N PHE A 158 18.76 15.16 12.12
CA PHE A 158 19.43 15.72 10.96
C PHE A 158 20.75 15.00 10.74
N ALA A 159 20.79 14.09 9.77
CA ALA A 159 21.99 13.34 9.39
C ALA A 159 22.64 13.95 8.15
N GLU A 160 23.95 14.16 8.18
CA GLU A 160 24.76 14.60 7.06
C GLU A 160 25.54 13.45 6.44
N TRP A 161 25.54 13.43 5.12
CA TRP A 161 26.20 12.43 4.30
C TRP A 161 27.05 13.09 3.24
N ARG A 162 28.18 12.49 2.89
CA ARG A 162 29.15 13.03 1.91
C ARG A 162 28.49 13.35 0.57
N ASP A 163 27.58 12.49 0.13
CA ASP A 163 26.81 12.60 -1.10
C ASP A 163 25.59 11.67 -1.01
N GLU A 164 24.67 11.83 -1.95
CA GLU A 164 23.44 11.04 -2.03
C GLU A 164 23.73 9.56 -2.26
N ALA A 165 24.69 9.24 -3.13
CA ALA A 165 25.09 7.86 -3.40
C ALA A 165 25.61 7.14 -2.14
N SER A 166 26.31 7.85 -1.24
CA SER A 166 26.77 7.29 0.03
C SER A 166 25.63 7.03 1.01
N PHE A 167 24.62 7.90 1.03
CA PHE A 167 23.42 7.70 1.84
C PHE A 167 22.60 6.52 1.31
N GLU A 168 22.36 6.47 0.00
CA GLU A 168 21.66 5.37 -0.66
C GLU A 168 22.38 4.04 -0.43
N ALA A 169 23.70 4.01 -0.63
CA ALA A 169 24.52 2.82 -0.39
C ALA A 169 24.46 2.35 1.07
N TRP A 170 24.35 3.27 2.03
CA TRP A 170 24.14 2.91 3.42
C TRP A 170 22.73 2.40 3.68
N THR A 171 21.68 3.06 3.18
CA THR A 171 20.31 2.58 3.34
C THR A 171 20.10 1.20 2.74
N ASP A 172 20.86 0.87 1.69
CA ASP A 172 20.90 -0.42 1.00
C ASP A 172 21.83 -1.45 1.67
N ASP A 173 22.65 -1.05 2.65
CA ASP A 173 23.55 -1.95 3.39
C ASP A 173 22.80 -2.63 4.55
N GLN A 174 23.07 -3.92 4.80
CA GLN A 174 22.40 -4.66 5.89
C GLN A 174 22.71 -4.11 7.28
N SER A 175 23.89 -3.53 7.49
CA SER A 175 24.32 -2.93 8.75
C SER A 175 23.50 -1.70 9.12
N HIS A 176 22.83 -1.03 8.17
CA HIS A 176 21.95 0.10 8.46
C HIS A 176 20.86 -0.29 9.46
N LEU A 177 20.22 -1.44 9.27
CA LEU A 177 19.12 -1.87 10.13
C LEU A 177 19.60 -2.25 11.53
N GLU A 178 20.76 -2.88 11.65
CA GLU A 178 21.40 -3.12 12.95
C GLU A 178 21.80 -1.80 13.62
N GLN A 179 22.26 -0.83 12.83
CA GLN A 179 22.64 0.50 13.32
C GLN A 179 21.43 1.29 13.81
N THR A 180 20.28 1.20 13.14
CA THR A 180 19.06 1.96 13.46
C THR A 180 18.04 1.19 14.29
N ALA A 181 18.22 -0.11 14.53
CA ALA A 181 17.30 -0.99 15.27
C ALA A 181 16.69 -0.38 16.55
N PRO A 182 17.46 0.29 17.44
CA PRO A 182 16.90 0.90 18.64
C PRO A 182 15.83 1.98 18.38
N LEU A 183 15.84 2.62 17.21
CA LEU A 183 14.89 3.67 16.83
C LEU A 183 13.74 3.17 15.93
N ILE A 184 13.80 1.92 15.44
CA ILE A 184 12.85 1.39 14.44
C ILE A 184 11.40 1.54 14.90
N GLN A 185 11.09 1.25 16.17
CA GLN A 185 9.72 1.33 16.69
C GLN A 185 9.11 2.74 16.56
N TYR A 186 9.92 3.80 16.65
CA TYR A 186 9.45 5.18 16.54
C TYR A 186 9.42 5.68 15.09
N ILE A 187 10.38 5.21 14.27
CA ILE A 187 10.49 5.60 12.87
C ILE A 187 9.44 4.84 12.03
N CYS A 188 9.00 3.64 12.41
CA CYS A 188 8.02 2.89 11.62
C CYS A 188 6.58 3.42 11.73
N GLU A 189 6.24 4.18 12.78
CA GLU A 189 4.86 4.59 13.04
C GLU A 189 4.52 5.98 12.51
N ASN A 190 5.34 6.99 12.79
CA ASN A 190 5.02 8.40 12.51
C ASN A 190 6.29 9.18 12.14
N PHE A 191 6.81 8.94 10.93
CA PHE A 191 7.96 9.69 10.45
C PHE A 191 7.77 10.34 9.08
N GLU A 192 8.46 11.46 8.90
CA GLU A 192 8.64 12.13 7.61
C GLU A 192 10.12 12.23 7.28
N ARG A 193 10.48 11.92 6.03
CA ARG A 193 11.85 12.09 5.53
C ARG A 193 11.91 13.18 4.48
N ALA A 194 12.92 14.04 4.58
CA ALA A 194 13.24 14.99 3.53
C ALA A 194 14.76 15.06 3.28
N THR A 195 15.15 15.15 2.01
CA THR A 195 16.56 15.24 1.60
C THR A 195 16.87 16.66 1.13
N TYR A 196 18.05 17.15 1.50
CA TYR A 196 18.46 18.51 1.19
C TYR A 196 19.92 18.59 0.73
N HIS A 197 20.23 19.56 -0.12
CA HIS A 197 21.60 19.88 -0.53
C HIS A 197 22.14 21.09 0.25
N ILE A 198 23.35 20.98 0.78
CA ILE A 198 24.00 22.09 1.47
C ILE A 198 24.58 23.05 0.42
N VAL A 199 24.07 24.28 0.38
CA VAL A 199 24.39 25.28 -0.66
C VAL A 199 25.51 26.21 -0.22
N ALA A 200 25.56 26.59 1.06
CA ALA A 200 26.58 27.51 1.57
C ALA A 200 26.78 27.43 3.09
N ARG A 201 28.05 27.56 3.50
CA ARG A 201 28.51 27.77 4.89
C ARG A 201 29.52 28.93 4.92
N PRO A 202 29.33 29.98 5.74
CA PRO A 202 30.24 31.13 5.76
C PRO A 202 31.69 30.79 6.17
N GLU A 203 31.91 29.68 6.88
CA GLU A 203 33.27 29.23 7.26
C GLU A 203 34.09 28.69 6.07
N GLU A 204 33.48 28.45 4.90
CA GLU A 204 34.14 28.01 3.67
C GLU A 204 34.25 29.16 2.65
N SER A 205 34.96 30.23 3.01
CA SER A 205 35.44 31.18 2.00
C SER A 205 36.70 30.62 1.32
N PRO A 206 36.76 30.55 -0.04
CA PRO A 206 37.99 30.22 -0.74
C PRO A 206 39.02 31.34 -0.56
N GLN A 207 40.30 31.00 -0.39
CA GLN A 207 41.38 31.99 -0.37
C GLN A 207 41.41 32.82 -1.68
N PRO A 208 41.70 34.13 -1.61
CA PRO A 208 41.81 34.97 -2.79
C PRO A 208 43.15 34.69 -3.49
N GLY A 209 43.15 33.84 -4.52
CA GLY A 209 44.40 33.52 -5.21
C GLY A 209 44.36 32.38 -6.22
N ALA A 210 43.36 32.31 -7.09
CA ALA A 210 43.48 31.51 -8.31
C ALA A 210 42.78 32.23 -9.45
N ALA A 211 43.55 32.63 -10.47
CA ALA A 211 43.05 33.32 -11.64
C ALA A 211 41.98 32.46 -12.34
N VAL A 212 40.76 32.99 -12.41
CA VAL A 212 39.70 32.47 -13.26
C VAL A 212 40.14 32.67 -14.71
N ARG A 213 40.45 31.58 -15.40
CA ARG A 213 40.49 31.59 -16.87
C ARG A 213 39.07 31.83 -17.38
N PRO A 214 38.84 32.71 -18.35
CA PRO A 214 37.52 32.90 -18.91
C PRO A 214 37.07 31.59 -19.55
N ALA A 215 35.98 31.02 -19.03
CA ALA A 215 35.26 29.95 -19.70
C ALA A 215 34.78 30.47 -21.05
N ALA A 216 34.99 29.68 -22.09
CA ALA A 216 34.59 30.00 -23.45
C ALA A 216 33.09 30.30 -23.51
N ALA A 217 32.72 31.23 -24.39
CA ALA A 217 31.34 31.62 -24.62
C ALA A 217 30.45 30.37 -24.85
N PRO A 218 29.23 30.34 -24.28
CA PRO A 218 28.31 29.25 -24.54
C PRO A 218 28.06 29.18 -26.05
N GLN A 219 28.35 28.01 -26.64
CA GLN A 219 27.87 27.73 -27.99
C GLN A 219 26.34 27.78 -27.94
N PRO A 220 25.68 28.36 -28.96
CA PRO A 220 24.24 28.39 -29.01
C PRO A 220 23.73 26.95 -28.99
N VAL A 221 22.99 26.60 -27.95
CA VAL A 221 22.16 25.40 -27.93
C VAL A 221 21.24 25.51 -29.14
N ALA A 222 21.42 24.61 -30.10
CA ALA A 222 20.57 24.56 -31.27
C ALA A 222 19.11 24.49 -30.79
N ARG A 223 18.29 25.41 -31.32
CA ARG A 223 16.83 25.29 -31.28
C ARG A 223 16.50 23.84 -31.66
N VAL A 224 15.83 23.13 -30.76
CA VAL A 224 15.09 21.92 -31.13
C VAL A 224 13.98 22.40 -32.06
N GLU A 225 14.23 22.29 -33.36
CA GLU A 225 13.16 22.38 -34.35
C GLU A 225 12.14 21.28 -34.06
N PRO A 226 10.84 21.52 -34.30
CA PRO A 226 9.81 20.52 -34.10
C PRO A 226 10.21 19.29 -34.92
N VAL A 227 10.35 18.16 -34.24
CA VAL A 227 10.60 16.88 -34.89
C VAL A 227 9.44 16.67 -35.87
N ALA A 228 9.73 16.85 -37.16
CA ALA A 228 8.84 16.43 -38.22
C ALA A 228 8.46 14.98 -37.92
N ALA A 229 7.16 14.71 -37.91
CA ALA A 229 6.59 13.39 -37.67
C ALA A 229 7.39 12.35 -38.47
N SER A 230 8.27 11.64 -37.77
CA SER A 230 8.92 10.46 -38.29
C SER A 230 7.83 9.41 -38.37
N THR A 231 7.35 9.17 -39.58
CA THR A 231 6.62 7.95 -39.92
C THR A 231 7.57 6.77 -39.78
N LYS A 232 7.97 6.44 -38.55
CA LYS A 232 8.32 5.06 -38.22
C LYS A 232 7.06 4.27 -38.50
N GLU A 233 7.11 3.41 -39.53
CA GLU A 233 6.07 2.42 -39.76
C GLU A 233 5.74 1.80 -38.39
N ARG A 234 4.48 1.98 -37.96
CA ARG A 234 3.99 1.28 -36.78
C ARG A 234 4.29 -0.21 -37.01
N PRO A 235 4.90 -0.92 -36.04
CA PRO A 235 5.08 -2.36 -36.20
C PRO A 235 3.74 -2.97 -36.60
N ALA A 236 3.76 -3.85 -37.60
CA ALA A 236 2.54 -4.49 -38.08
C ALA A 236 1.85 -5.16 -36.89
N VAL A 237 0.59 -4.81 -36.66
CA VAL A 237 -0.22 -5.38 -35.58
C VAL A 237 -0.70 -6.74 -36.06
N ASP A 238 -0.36 -7.79 -35.33
CA ASP A 238 -0.73 -9.18 -35.65
C ASP A 238 -2.14 -9.51 -35.14
N SER A 239 -2.54 -8.97 -33.99
CA SER A 239 -3.87 -9.17 -33.42
C SER A 239 -4.33 -7.99 -32.53
N ALA A 240 -5.61 -7.96 -32.17
CA ALA A 240 -6.18 -6.96 -31.28
C ALA A 240 -7.11 -7.58 -30.22
N THR A 241 -7.18 -6.95 -29.05
CA THR A 241 -8.08 -7.30 -27.93
C THR A 241 -8.46 -6.04 -27.17
N ASP A 242 -9.38 -6.09 -26.22
CA ASP A 242 -9.67 -4.91 -25.39
C ASP A 242 -8.66 -4.76 -24.25
N VAL A 243 -8.39 -5.86 -23.53
CA VAL A 243 -7.42 -5.85 -22.42
C VAL A 243 -6.40 -6.97 -22.56
N ILE A 244 -5.13 -6.67 -22.29
CA ILE A 244 -4.10 -7.69 -22.05
C ILE A 244 -3.72 -7.71 -20.57
N VAL A 245 -3.81 -8.89 -19.95
CA VAL A 245 -3.39 -9.14 -18.56
C VAL A 245 -2.10 -9.96 -18.59
N VAL A 246 -1.08 -9.51 -17.88
CA VAL A 246 0.28 -10.08 -17.91
C VAL A 246 0.57 -10.70 -16.55
N GLY A 247 0.75 -12.01 -16.50
CA GLY A 247 0.95 -12.79 -15.27
C GLY A 247 -0.32 -13.50 -14.82
N ALA A 248 -0.27 -14.82 -14.68
CA ALA A 248 -1.40 -15.67 -14.32
C ALA A 248 -1.38 -16.14 -12.86
N GLY A 249 -0.89 -15.29 -11.95
CA GLY A 249 -1.08 -15.46 -10.50
C GLY A 249 -2.50 -15.08 -10.07
N PRO A 250 -2.82 -15.13 -8.75
CA PRO A 250 -4.17 -14.91 -8.25
C PRO A 250 -4.78 -13.55 -8.65
N ALA A 251 -3.98 -12.47 -8.64
CA ALA A 251 -4.43 -11.15 -9.08
C ALA A 251 -4.77 -11.11 -10.58
N GLY A 252 -3.89 -11.64 -11.44
CA GLY A 252 -4.11 -11.65 -12.89
C GLY A 252 -5.26 -12.55 -13.32
N LEU A 253 -5.40 -13.72 -12.69
CA LEU A 253 -6.56 -14.60 -12.91
C LEU A 253 -7.87 -13.92 -12.49
N THR A 254 -7.89 -13.26 -11.33
CA THR A 254 -9.07 -12.49 -10.87
C THR A 254 -9.42 -11.37 -11.85
N ALA A 255 -8.43 -10.60 -12.33
CA ALA A 255 -8.66 -9.53 -13.29
C ALA A 255 -9.24 -10.07 -14.61
N ALA A 256 -8.69 -11.18 -15.12
CA ALA A 256 -9.19 -11.82 -16.33
C ALA A 256 -10.62 -12.35 -16.16
N ILE A 257 -10.95 -12.95 -14.99
CA ILE A 257 -12.31 -13.41 -14.68
C ILE A 257 -13.29 -12.23 -14.65
N GLU A 258 -12.93 -11.13 -13.98
CA GLU A 258 -13.77 -9.93 -13.90
C GLU A 258 -14.11 -9.35 -15.27
N LEU A 259 -13.14 -9.33 -16.17
CA LEU A 259 -13.31 -8.88 -17.56
C LEU A 259 -14.18 -9.87 -18.34
N ALA A 260 -13.85 -11.17 -18.28
CA ALA A 260 -14.53 -12.21 -19.05
C ALA A 260 -16.00 -12.35 -18.65
N ARG A 261 -16.33 -12.29 -17.35
CA ARG A 261 -17.73 -12.38 -16.89
C ARG A 261 -18.58 -11.15 -17.26
N ARG A 262 -17.94 -10.05 -17.66
CA ARG A 262 -18.59 -8.84 -18.23
C ARG A 262 -18.57 -8.81 -19.75
N GLY A 263 -18.08 -9.88 -20.39
CA GLY A 263 -18.02 -9.99 -21.84
C GLY A 263 -16.95 -9.12 -22.49
N ILE A 264 -15.92 -8.68 -21.74
CA ILE A 264 -14.81 -7.90 -22.28
C ILE A 264 -13.73 -8.86 -22.83
N PRO A 265 -13.43 -8.83 -24.15
CA PRO A 265 -12.32 -9.56 -24.75
C PRO A 265 -10.99 -9.29 -24.04
N CYS A 266 -10.44 -10.32 -23.41
CA CYS A 266 -9.13 -10.24 -22.77
C CYS A 266 -8.22 -11.41 -23.14
N ARG A 267 -6.92 -11.13 -23.18
CA ARG A 267 -5.85 -12.13 -23.25
C ARG A 267 -5.10 -12.15 -21.94
N LEU A 268 -4.92 -13.34 -21.36
CA LEU A 268 -4.12 -13.53 -20.14
C LEU A 268 -2.85 -14.31 -20.50
N VAL A 269 -1.71 -13.64 -20.47
CA VAL A 269 -0.41 -14.22 -20.86
C VAL A 269 0.42 -14.55 -19.63
N GLU A 270 1.13 -15.68 -19.67
CA GLU A 270 2.01 -16.14 -18.60
C GLU A 270 3.30 -16.71 -19.18
N LYS A 271 4.44 -16.23 -18.70
CA LYS A 271 5.76 -16.66 -19.19
C LYS A 271 6.10 -18.10 -18.79
N ARG A 272 5.58 -18.58 -17.65
CA ARG A 272 5.77 -19.96 -17.21
C ARG A 272 5.02 -20.91 -18.15
N PRO A 273 5.67 -21.96 -18.69
CA PRO A 273 5.03 -22.89 -19.61
C PRO A 273 3.98 -23.78 -18.94
N ASP A 274 4.17 -24.05 -17.65
CA ASP A 274 3.29 -24.90 -16.85
C ASP A 274 2.55 -24.09 -15.79
N ALA A 275 1.40 -24.60 -15.34
CA ALA A 275 0.77 -24.10 -14.13
C ALA A 275 1.68 -24.36 -12.91
N ALA A 276 1.52 -23.57 -11.85
CA ALA A 276 2.21 -23.85 -10.60
C ALA A 276 1.80 -25.25 -10.09
N GLY A 277 2.65 -26.25 -10.34
CA GLY A 277 2.41 -27.65 -9.97
C GLY A 277 2.88 -27.99 -8.56
N THR A 278 3.59 -27.08 -7.90
CA THR A 278 4.12 -27.19 -6.54
C THR A 278 3.99 -25.85 -5.83
N ALA A 279 4.07 -25.85 -4.50
CA ALA A 279 3.57 -24.74 -3.72
C ALA A 279 4.24 -23.38 -4.00
N ASP A 280 3.42 -22.34 -4.11
CA ASP A 280 3.87 -20.95 -3.99
C ASP A 280 3.78 -20.49 -2.52
N LYS A 281 4.26 -19.27 -2.25
CA LYS A 281 4.51 -18.73 -0.91
C LYS A 281 3.23 -18.46 -0.11
N ALA A 282 2.08 -18.19 -0.75
CA ALA A 282 0.84 -17.80 -0.06
C ALA A 282 -0.08 -18.98 0.29
N ILE A 283 -0.79 -18.85 1.44
CA ILE A 283 -1.70 -19.87 2.01
C ILE A 283 -2.97 -19.26 2.61
N GLY A 284 -2.83 -18.20 3.41
CA GLY A 284 -3.97 -17.64 4.13
C GLY A 284 -4.95 -16.96 3.18
N VAL A 285 -6.21 -17.39 3.20
CA VAL A 285 -7.33 -16.76 2.49
C VAL A 285 -8.25 -16.11 3.52
N GLN A 286 -8.37 -14.80 3.43
CA GLN A 286 -9.11 -13.98 4.39
C GLN A 286 -10.61 -13.97 4.09
N CYS A 287 -11.41 -13.58 5.09
CA CYS A 287 -12.87 -13.49 4.98
C CYS A 287 -13.30 -12.65 3.78
N ARG A 288 -12.66 -11.49 3.56
CA ARG A 288 -12.99 -10.63 2.43
C ARG A 288 -12.79 -11.29 1.06
N THR A 289 -11.74 -12.09 0.91
CA THR A 289 -11.49 -12.85 -0.32
C THR A 289 -12.52 -13.96 -0.53
N MET A 290 -12.97 -14.61 0.55
CA MET A 290 -14.02 -15.64 0.47
C MET A 290 -15.35 -15.07 -0.06
N GLU A 291 -15.71 -13.84 0.30
CA GLU A 291 -16.88 -13.15 -0.24
C GLU A 291 -16.73 -12.81 -1.73
N ILE A 292 -15.54 -12.39 -2.15
CA ILE A 292 -15.23 -12.19 -3.57
C ILE A 292 -15.44 -13.49 -4.32
N TRP A 293 -14.91 -14.60 -3.80
CA TRP A 293 -15.07 -15.93 -4.38
C TRP A 293 -16.50 -16.44 -4.36
N GLU A 294 -17.32 -15.97 -3.44
CA GLU A 294 -18.75 -16.23 -3.48
C GLU A 294 -19.43 -15.52 -4.64
N HIS A 295 -19.09 -14.25 -4.87
CA HIS A 295 -19.57 -13.51 -6.04
C HIS A 295 -19.13 -14.20 -7.34
N LEU A 296 -17.89 -14.68 -7.40
CA LEU A 296 -17.36 -15.48 -8.52
C LEU A 296 -17.99 -16.89 -8.62
N GLY A 297 -18.59 -17.39 -7.54
CA GLY A 297 -19.23 -18.70 -7.48
C GLY A 297 -18.29 -19.88 -7.26
N ILE A 298 -17.10 -19.64 -6.71
CA ILE A 298 -16.10 -20.69 -6.41
C ILE A 298 -15.87 -20.90 -4.91
N VAL A 299 -16.60 -20.19 -4.05
CA VAL A 299 -16.40 -20.24 -2.59
C VAL A 299 -16.59 -21.65 -2.03
N ARG A 300 -17.52 -22.43 -2.58
CA ARG A 300 -17.77 -23.81 -2.10
C ARG A 300 -16.59 -24.71 -2.38
N GLU A 301 -16.06 -24.64 -3.60
CA GLU A 301 -14.88 -25.37 -4.02
C GLU A 301 -13.65 -24.94 -3.20
N ALA A 302 -13.53 -23.66 -2.85
CA ALA A 302 -12.47 -23.17 -1.97
C ALA A 302 -12.59 -23.72 -0.53
N MET A 303 -13.81 -23.72 0.04
CA MET A 303 -14.08 -24.32 1.35
C MET A 303 -13.76 -25.81 1.36
N ASP A 304 -14.16 -26.53 0.31
CA ASP A 304 -13.90 -27.96 0.17
C ASP A 304 -12.42 -28.25 -0.04
N ALA A 305 -11.66 -27.37 -0.71
CA ALA A 305 -10.23 -27.56 -0.99
C ALA A 305 -9.32 -27.17 0.19
N GLY A 306 -9.74 -26.21 1.02
CA GLY A 306 -8.95 -25.66 2.12
C GLY A 306 -9.11 -26.39 3.46
N ILE A 307 -8.52 -25.80 4.50
CA ILE A 307 -8.75 -26.14 5.91
C ILE A 307 -9.15 -24.87 6.66
N TRP A 308 -10.14 -24.96 7.56
CA TRP A 308 -10.52 -23.85 8.41
C TRP A 308 -9.45 -23.62 9.48
N LEU A 309 -9.06 -22.36 9.64
CA LEU A 309 -8.20 -21.95 10.75
C LEU A 309 -9.10 -21.50 11.90
N HIS A 310 -8.93 -22.12 13.06
CA HIS A 310 -9.78 -21.92 14.23
C HIS A 310 -9.19 -20.94 15.24
N GLY A 311 -7.93 -20.54 15.07
CA GLY A 311 -7.25 -19.71 16.03
C GLY A 311 -5.76 -19.62 15.80
N GLN A 312 -5.10 -18.97 16.74
CA GLN A 312 -3.65 -18.88 16.83
C GLN A 312 -3.18 -19.28 18.22
N THR A 313 -2.06 -20.00 18.28
CA THR A 313 -1.37 -20.32 19.54
C THR A 313 0.08 -19.87 19.47
N VAL A 314 0.53 -19.17 20.51
CA VAL A 314 1.89 -18.63 20.61
C VAL A 314 2.62 -19.29 21.78
N PHE A 315 3.84 -19.73 21.51
CA PHE A 315 4.79 -20.25 22.47
C PHE A 315 6.01 -19.36 22.51
N VAL A 316 6.46 -19.01 23.70
CA VAL A 316 7.72 -18.28 23.92
C VAL A 316 8.62 -19.14 24.79
N ASN A 317 9.82 -19.45 24.30
CA ASN A 317 10.80 -20.32 24.98
C ASN A 317 10.19 -21.66 25.42
N GLY A 318 9.41 -22.29 24.54
CA GLY A 318 8.75 -23.58 24.77
C GLY A 318 7.51 -23.54 25.67
N ARG A 319 7.18 -22.38 26.27
CA ARG A 319 5.98 -22.22 27.09
C ARG A 319 4.86 -21.56 26.28
N GLN A 320 3.66 -22.14 26.29
CA GLN A 320 2.48 -21.49 25.73
C GLN A 320 2.21 -20.19 26.50
N THR A 321 2.17 -19.07 25.80
CA THR A 321 1.91 -17.74 26.36
C THR A 321 0.54 -17.23 25.98
N HIS A 322 0.10 -17.47 24.75
CA HIS A 322 -1.18 -16.98 24.23
C HIS A 322 -1.88 -18.06 23.41
N GLN A 323 -3.20 -18.08 23.49
CA GLN A 323 -4.06 -18.83 22.59
C GLN A 323 -5.33 -18.03 22.38
N VAL A 324 -5.65 -17.75 21.12
CA VAL A 324 -6.87 -17.06 20.71
C VAL A 324 -7.60 -17.97 19.76
N ASP A 325 -8.85 -18.28 20.09
CA ASP A 325 -9.77 -18.96 19.20
C ASP A 325 -10.55 -17.89 18.42
N TRP A 326 -10.62 -18.04 17.10
CA TRP A 326 -11.31 -17.13 16.20
C TRP A 326 -12.79 -17.51 16.10
N ASP A 327 -13.58 -17.18 17.12
CA ASP A 327 -15.04 -17.31 17.10
C ASP A 327 -15.69 -15.95 16.83
N LEU A 328 -16.04 -15.70 15.56
CA LEU A 328 -16.64 -14.44 15.12
C LEU A 328 -17.95 -14.73 14.37
N PRO A 329 -19.06 -14.95 15.10
CA PRO A 329 -20.34 -15.35 14.51
C PRO A 329 -20.93 -14.27 13.59
N ASP A 330 -20.49 -13.02 13.73
CA ASP A 330 -20.95 -11.90 12.90
C ASP A 330 -20.29 -11.86 11.51
N LEU A 331 -19.24 -12.66 11.27
CA LEU A 331 -18.57 -12.72 9.98
C LEU A 331 -19.16 -13.82 9.08
N PRO A 332 -19.33 -13.56 7.77
CA PRO A 332 -19.91 -14.55 6.86
C PRO A 332 -18.98 -15.74 6.59
N TYR A 333 -17.67 -15.56 6.79
CA TYR A 333 -16.64 -16.56 6.59
C TYR A 333 -15.57 -16.44 7.67
N ALA A 334 -14.85 -17.54 7.93
CA ALA A 334 -13.63 -17.57 8.73
C ALA A 334 -12.38 -17.61 7.83
N HIS A 335 -11.20 -17.60 8.43
CA HIS A 335 -9.91 -17.72 7.73
C HIS A 335 -9.72 -19.16 7.21
N VAL A 336 -9.36 -19.30 5.93
CA VAL A 336 -9.06 -20.60 5.31
C VAL A 336 -7.57 -20.71 4.97
N GLY A 337 -6.94 -21.82 5.36
CA GLY A 337 -5.66 -22.24 4.82
C GLY A 337 -5.84 -22.93 3.46
N LEU A 338 -5.51 -22.24 2.37
CA LEU A 338 -5.57 -22.76 1.01
C LEU A 338 -4.29 -22.38 0.25
N PRO A 339 -3.41 -23.35 -0.08
CA PRO A 339 -2.19 -23.08 -0.82
C PRO A 339 -2.47 -22.38 -2.16
N GLN A 340 -1.62 -21.42 -2.51
CA GLN A 340 -1.79 -20.62 -3.72
C GLN A 340 -1.91 -21.45 -5.02
N TYR A 341 -1.21 -22.57 -5.17
CA TYR A 341 -1.37 -23.42 -6.37
C TYR A 341 -2.81 -23.92 -6.52
N GLU A 342 -3.49 -24.22 -5.41
CA GLU A 342 -4.88 -24.67 -5.43
C GLU A 342 -5.82 -23.49 -5.67
N THR A 343 -5.51 -22.32 -5.12
CA THR A 343 -6.18 -21.05 -5.47
C THR A 343 -6.10 -20.76 -6.97
N GLU A 344 -4.92 -20.84 -7.57
CA GLU A 344 -4.70 -20.64 -9.00
C GLU A 344 -5.43 -21.71 -9.83
N ASN A 345 -5.49 -22.96 -9.37
CA ASN A 345 -6.26 -24.03 -10.01
C ASN A 345 -7.76 -23.70 -10.02
N LEU A 346 -8.33 -23.26 -8.90
CA LEU A 346 -9.74 -22.88 -8.80
C LEU A 346 -10.06 -21.68 -9.70
N LEU A 347 -9.24 -20.63 -9.66
CA LEU A 347 -9.42 -19.44 -10.48
C LEU A 347 -9.22 -19.76 -11.98
N THR A 348 -8.26 -20.61 -12.35
CA THR A 348 -8.06 -21.05 -13.73
C THR A 348 -9.27 -21.82 -14.26
N LYS A 349 -9.86 -22.70 -13.45
CA LYS A 349 -11.10 -23.42 -13.80
C LYS A 349 -12.28 -22.44 -13.96
N CYS A 350 -12.40 -21.46 -13.06
CA CYS A 350 -13.39 -20.39 -13.16
C CYS A 350 -13.26 -19.60 -14.47
N LEU A 351 -12.04 -19.15 -14.78
CA LEU A 351 -11.74 -18.41 -16.02
C LEU A 351 -12.09 -19.22 -17.27
N ALA A 352 -11.73 -20.51 -17.29
CA ALA A 352 -12.08 -21.41 -18.38
C ALA A 352 -13.60 -21.59 -18.53
N GLY A 353 -14.36 -21.55 -17.43
CA GLY A 353 -15.82 -21.53 -17.45
C GLY A 353 -16.41 -20.30 -18.14
N HIS A 354 -15.67 -19.19 -18.20
CA HIS A 354 -15.99 -17.98 -18.97
C HIS A 354 -15.40 -17.98 -20.39
N GLY A 355 -14.82 -19.09 -20.85
CA GLY A 355 -14.32 -19.24 -22.23
C GLY A 355 -12.93 -18.65 -22.49
N VAL A 356 -12.25 -18.13 -21.47
CA VAL A 356 -10.88 -17.61 -21.57
C VAL A 356 -9.89 -18.63 -21.03
N ARG A 357 -8.73 -18.78 -21.68
CA ARG A 357 -7.65 -19.68 -21.23
C ARG A 357 -6.38 -18.87 -21.00
N VAL A 358 -5.56 -19.34 -20.07
CA VAL A 358 -4.22 -18.80 -19.86
C VAL A 358 -3.33 -19.18 -21.06
N GLU A 359 -2.70 -18.19 -21.67
CA GLU A 359 -1.69 -18.36 -22.71
C GLU A 359 -0.32 -18.54 -22.04
N ARG A 360 -0.02 -19.79 -21.68
CA ARG A 360 1.23 -20.16 -20.99
C ARG A 360 2.41 -20.25 -21.95
N GLY A 361 3.60 -19.99 -21.43
CA GLY A 361 4.82 -19.87 -22.21
C GLY A 361 4.88 -18.61 -23.08
N THR A 362 4.06 -17.60 -22.80
CA THR A 362 4.00 -16.34 -23.56
C THR A 362 4.47 -15.20 -22.66
N GLU A 363 5.58 -14.55 -23.03
CA GLU A 363 6.21 -13.50 -22.24
C GLU A 363 5.99 -12.13 -22.89
N LEU A 364 5.54 -11.14 -22.11
CA LEU A 364 5.59 -9.74 -22.50
C LEU A 364 7.05 -9.24 -22.43
N LYS A 365 7.60 -8.80 -23.56
CA LYS A 365 8.97 -8.27 -23.63
C LYS A 365 9.01 -6.74 -23.62
N GLU A 366 8.09 -6.11 -24.34
CA GLU A 366 8.07 -4.65 -24.56
C GLU A 366 6.61 -4.20 -24.71
N PHE A 367 6.30 -2.96 -24.36
CA PHE A 367 5.07 -2.32 -24.78
C PHE A 367 5.28 -0.81 -24.94
N THR A 368 4.42 -0.19 -25.74
CA THR A 368 4.28 1.26 -25.83
C THR A 368 2.81 1.62 -25.72
N GLN A 369 2.51 2.85 -25.30
CA GLN A 369 1.13 3.34 -25.23
C GLN A 369 0.99 4.69 -25.91
N ASP A 370 -0.21 4.95 -26.40
CA ASP A 370 -0.65 6.24 -26.96
C ASP A 370 -2.04 6.59 -26.43
N ALA A 371 -2.60 7.71 -26.91
CA ALA A 371 -3.91 8.18 -26.47
C ALA A 371 -5.06 7.17 -26.70
N GLU A 372 -4.90 6.22 -27.63
CA GLU A 372 -5.94 5.28 -28.06
C GLU A 372 -5.75 3.86 -27.52
N GLY A 373 -4.59 3.51 -26.96
CA GLY A 373 -4.33 2.12 -26.54
C GLY A 373 -2.87 1.79 -26.26
N VAL A 374 -2.63 0.50 -26.02
CA VAL A 374 -1.33 -0.10 -25.72
C VAL A 374 -0.94 -1.08 -26.84
N THR A 375 0.29 -1.01 -27.30
CA THR A 375 0.87 -1.96 -28.25
C THR A 375 1.86 -2.84 -27.51
N ALA A 376 1.54 -4.11 -27.32
CA ALA A 376 2.33 -5.09 -26.56
C ALA A 376 3.09 -6.02 -27.51
N TYR A 377 4.35 -6.29 -27.20
CA TYR A 377 5.20 -7.25 -27.92
C TYR A 377 5.39 -8.50 -27.07
N LEU A 378 4.79 -9.60 -27.54
CA LEU A 378 4.77 -10.90 -26.88
C LEU A 378 5.71 -11.87 -27.58
N VAL A 379 6.36 -12.74 -26.82
CA VAL A 379 7.21 -13.81 -27.34
C VAL A 379 6.79 -15.14 -26.71
N GLY A 380 6.40 -16.09 -27.55
CA GLY A 380 6.09 -17.46 -27.16
C GLY A 380 7.35 -18.29 -26.90
N ALA A 381 7.19 -19.39 -26.16
CA ALA A 381 8.27 -20.32 -25.82
C ALA A 381 8.91 -21.00 -27.04
N ASP A 382 8.21 -21.05 -28.16
CA ASP A 382 8.71 -21.51 -29.46
C ASP A 382 9.54 -20.45 -30.22
N GLY A 383 9.72 -19.27 -29.62
CA GLY A 383 10.43 -18.13 -30.20
C GLY A 383 9.59 -17.30 -31.17
N ARG A 384 8.31 -17.64 -31.41
CA ARG A 384 7.43 -16.80 -32.22
C ARG A 384 7.12 -15.51 -31.47
N ALA A 385 7.24 -14.40 -32.18
CA ALA A 385 6.88 -13.09 -31.66
C ALA A 385 5.56 -12.62 -32.27
N GLU A 386 4.79 -11.87 -31.48
CA GLU A 386 3.50 -11.30 -31.86
C GLU A 386 3.38 -9.88 -31.32
N THR A 387 2.88 -8.96 -32.13
CA THR A 387 2.52 -7.60 -31.72
C THR A 387 1.00 -7.48 -31.58
N VAL A 388 0.54 -7.19 -30.37
CA VAL A 388 -0.89 -7.12 -30.01
C VAL A 388 -1.28 -5.68 -29.70
N ARG A 389 -2.39 -5.22 -30.27
CA ARG A 389 -3.02 -3.95 -29.88
C ARG A 389 -4.11 -4.18 -28.84
N ALA A 390 -4.04 -3.47 -27.72
CA ALA A 390 -5.06 -3.48 -26.67
C ALA A 390 -5.54 -2.05 -26.35
N GLN A 391 -6.72 -1.90 -25.77
CA GLN A 391 -7.15 -0.62 -25.19
C GLN A 391 -6.43 -0.35 -23.87
N TYR A 392 -6.23 -1.41 -23.07
CA TYR A 392 -5.58 -1.34 -21.75
C TYR A 392 -4.66 -2.54 -21.48
N LEU A 393 -3.69 -2.34 -20.58
CA LEU A 393 -2.79 -3.39 -20.09
C LEU A 393 -2.81 -3.44 -18.56
N VAL A 394 -2.90 -4.65 -18.00
CA VAL A 394 -2.80 -4.91 -16.56
C VAL A 394 -1.56 -5.75 -16.26
N GLY A 395 -0.59 -5.17 -15.57
CA GLY A 395 0.59 -5.84 -15.03
C GLY A 395 0.27 -6.55 -13.72
N ALA A 396 0.13 -7.87 -13.79
CA ALA A 396 -0.02 -8.79 -12.67
C ALA A 396 1.18 -9.77 -12.61
N ASP A 397 2.33 -9.36 -13.14
CA ASP A 397 3.53 -10.16 -13.40
C ASP A 397 4.50 -10.22 -12.20
N GLY A 398 3.95 -9.94 -11.03
CA GLY A 398 4.55 -10.20 -9.73
C GLY A 398 5.71 -9.27 -9.37
N ALA A 399 6.50 -9.69 -8.38
CA ALA A 399 7.52 -8.84 -7.79
C ALA A 399 8.64 -8.41 -8.76
N HIS A 400 8.90 -9.17 -9.83
CA HIS A 400 9.86 -8.82 -10.88
C HIS A 400 9.16 -8.19 -12.11
N SER A 401 8.02 -7.54 -11.89
CA SER A 401 7.18 -6.99 -12.95
C SER A 401 7.97 -6.23 -14.00
N THR A 402 7.89 -6.71 -15.23
CA THR A 402 8.37 -6.03 -16.44
C THR A 402 7.52 -4.80 -16.70
N VAL A 403 6.21 -4.89 -16.44
CA VAL A 403 5.28 -3.76 -16.60
C VAL A 403 5.68 -2.60 -15.70
N ARG A 404 5.86 -2.84 -14.40
CA ARG A 404 6.30 -1.82 -13.44
C ARG A 404 7.61 -1.17 -13.86
N GLN A 405 8.60 -1.98 -14.25
CA GLN A 405 9.93 -1.48 -14.65
C GLN A 405 9.86 -0.61 -15.92
N LYS A 406 9.11 -1.04 -16.94
CA LYS A 406 8.98 -0.30 -18.21
C LYS A 406 8.20 1.01 -18.05
N LEU A 407 7.29 1.10 -17.08
CA LEU A 407 6.63 2.35 -16.69
C LEU A 407 7.51 3.27 -15.84
N GLY A 408 8.66 2.81 -15.35
CA GLY A 408 9.52 3.58 -14.45
C GLY A 408 8.87 3.85 -13.08
N LEU A 409 7.96 2.97 -12.64
CA LEU A 409 7.35 3.07 -11.31
C LEU A 409 8.39 2.67 -10.24
N THR A 410 8.53 3.49 -9.21
CA THR A 410 9.54 3.33 -8.15
C THR A 410 8.87 2.99 -6.83
N PHE A 411 9.59 2.29 -5.94
CA PHE A 411 9.10 2.03 -4.59
C PHE A 411 9.36 3.26 -3.71
N GLU A 412 8.29 3.86 -3.21
CA GLU A 412 8.35 5.06 -2.37
C GLU A 412 9.06 4.74 -1.03
N GLY A 413 9.94 5.63 -0.57
CA GLY A 413 10.72 5.46 0.66
C GLY A 413 11.98 4.58 0.55
N GLY A 414 12.17 3.90 -0.58
CA GLY A 414 13.21 2.89 -0.78
C GLY A 414 12.72 1.48 -0.45
N MET A 415 13.44 0.44 -0.92
CA MET A 415 13.11 -0.94 -0.58
C MET A 415 13.65 -1.25 0.82
N GLY A 416 12.79 -1.22 1.84
CA GLY A 416 13.18 -1.78 3.13
C GLY A 416 13.48 -3.28 2.96
N MET A 417 14.70 -3.68 3.29
CA MET A 417 15.14 -5.06 3.21
C MET A 417 15.06 -5.70 4.59
N PHE A 418 14.58 -6.95 4.67
CA PHE A 418 14.87 -7.76 5.85
C PHE A 418 16.27 -8.36 5.67
N PRO A 419 17.22 -8.18 6.61
CA PRO A 419 18.55 -8.75 6.48
C PRO A 419 18.51 -10.28 6.59
N GLN A 420 17.47 -10.83 7.23
CA GLN A 420 17.30 -12.26 7.43
C GLN A 420 16.80 -12.96 6.15
N LEU A 421 17.35 -14.14 5.87
CA LEU A 421 16.76 -15.10 4.96
C LEU A 421 15.59 -15.80 5.66
N PHE A 422 14.52 -16.03 4.92
CA PHE A 422 13.36 -16.80 5.34
C PHE A 422 13.35 -18.14 4.64
N MET A 423 13.10 -19.18 5.41
CA MET A 423 13.02 -20.56 4.97
C MET A 423 11.58 -21.05 5.10
N LEU A 424 11.05 -21.65 4.02
CA LEU A 424 9.74 -22.26 3.96
C LEU A 424 9.85 -23.75 3.65
N GLY A 425 8.92 -24.54 4.20
CA GLY A 425 8.78 -25.95 3.88
C GLY A 425 7.36 -26.48 4.05
N ASP A 426 6.92 -27.34 3.14
CA ASP A 426 5.70 -28.15 3.28
C ASP A 426 6.07 -29.54 3.77
N VAL A 427 5.73 -29.85 5.03
CA VAL A 427 6.10 -31.10 5.70
C VAL A 427 4.93 -31.69 6.46
N ASP A 428 5.04 -32.99 6.75
CA ASP A 428 4.20 -33.65 7.76
C ASP A 428 4.93 -33.59 9.10
N LEU A 429 4.24 -33.16 10.17
CA LEU A 429 4.81 -33.01 11.52
C LEU A 429 4.20 -34.00 12.50
N ASP A 430 5.02 -34.81 13.17
CA ASP A 430 4.59 -35.75 14.21
C ASP A 430 4.66 -35.09 15.59
N TRP A 431 3.52 -34.53 16.03
CA TRP A 431 3.37 -33.79 17.28
C TRP A 431 1.92 -33.82 17.79
N SER A 432 1.69 -33.27 18.97
CA SER A 432 0.42 -33.21 19.69
C SER A 432 -0.25 -31.83 19.66
N MET A 433 0.25 -30.90 18.83
CA MET A 433 -0.26 -29.53 18.73
C MET A 433 -1.74 -29.47 18.31
N PRO A 434 -2.50 -28.43 18.72
CA PRO A 434 -3.90 -28.25 18.34
C PRO A 434 -4.12 -28.25 16.83
N GLU A 435 -5.11 -29.02 16.37
CA GLU A 435 -5.50 -29.03 14.96
C GLU A 435 -6.16 -27.70 14.57
N GLY A 436 -5.89 -27.23 13.35
CA GLY A 436 -6.52 -26.02 12.79
C GLY A 436 -6.02 -24.70 13.38
N HIS A 437 -5.06 -24.70 14.32
CA HIS A 437 -4.44 -23.49 14.83
C HIS A 437 -3.22 -23.09 13.99
N LEU A 438 -3.04 -21.79 13.76
CA LEU A 438 -1.76 -21.24 13.36
C LEU A 438 -0.83 -21.23 14.59
N LEU A 439 0.32 -21.88 14.48
CA LEU A 439 1.24 -22.05 15.61
C LEU A 439 2.45 -21.14 15.42
N ARG A 440 2.80 -20.37 16.44
CA ARG A 440 4.01 -19.54 16.50
C ARG A 440 4.88 -19.99 17.66
N PHE A 441 6.15 -20.25 17.38
CA PHE A 441 7.16 -20.55 18.38
C PHE A 441 8.26 -19.50 18.27
N ILE A 442 8.46 -18.76 19.36
CA ILE A 442 9.41 -17.65 19.45
C ILE A 442 10.44 -18.02 20.50
N HIS A 443 11.72 -17.84 20.17
CA HIS A 443 12.82 -17.95 21.10
C HIS A 443 13.38 -16.57 21.42
N VAL A 444 13.41 -16.21 22.70
CA VAL A 444 13.83 -14.89 23.19
C VAL A 444 14.94 -15.08 24.22
N GLU A 445 16.05 -14.36 24.03
CA GLU A 445 17.20 -14.32 24.96
C GLU A 445 17.64 -12.85 25.11
N ASP A 446 17.84 -12.39 26.36
CA ASP A 446 18.20 -11.00 26.70
C ASP A 446 17.26 -9.93 26.09
N ASP A 447 15.95 -10.18 26.14
CA ASP A 447 14.90 -9.35 25.54
C ASP A 447 15.02 -9.15 24.01
N GLU A 448 15.76 -10.02 23.32
CA GLU A 448 15.88 -10.05 21.87
C GLU A 448 15.34 -11.38 21.28
N MET A 449 14.56 -11.30 20.20
CA MET A 449 14.12 -12.47 19.45
C MET A 449 15.30 -13.12 18.73
N LYS A 450 15.67 -14.35 19.12
CA LYS A 450 16.75 -15.13 18.51
C LYS A 450 16.26 -16.14 17.47
N GLY A 451 14.99 -16.52 17.51
CA GLY A 451 14.41 -17.48 16.57
C GLY A 451 12.90 -17.39 16.49
N MET A 452 12.35 -17.73 15.33
CA MET A 452 10.92 -17.80 15.09
C MET A 452 10.60 -18.97 14.17
N LEU A 453 9.56 -19.72 14.52
CA LEU A 453 8.98 -20.77 13.71
C LEU A 453 7.46 -20.56 13.65
N VAL A 454 6.92 -20.49 12.44
CA VAL A 454 5.48 -20.40 12.21
C VAL A 454 5.04 -21.65 11.46
N CYS A 455 4.01 -22.33 11.96
CA CYS A 455 3.43 -23.50 11.33
C CYS A 455 1.95 -23.23 11.02
N VAL A 456 1.62 -23.19 9.73
CA VAL A 456 0.26 -22.99 9.23
C VAL A 456 -0.29 -24.35 8.78
N PRO A 457 -1.41 -24.83 9.35
CA PRO A 457 -1.95 -26.14 8.98
C PRO A 457 -2.48 -26.09 7.54
N LEU A 458 -2.31 -27.21 6.84
CA LEU A 458 -2.78 -27.43 5.48
C LEU A 458 -3.68 -28.64 5.43
N LYS A 459 -4.54 -28.70 4.43
CA LYS A 459 -5.39 -29.88 4.21
C LYS A 459 -4.53 -31.15 4.03
N GLY A 460 -4.77 -32.12 4.90
CA GLY A 460 -4.03 -33.38 4.99
C GLY A 460 -3.73 -33.73 6.43
N ARG A 461 -3.50 -35.02 6.72
CA ARG A 461 -3.14 -35.44 8.07
C ARG A 461 -1.76 -34.88 8.44
N ASN A 462 -1.69 -34.15 9.55
CA ASN A 462 -0.46 -33.61 10.12
C ASN A 462 0.36 -32.73 9.15
N ARG A 463 -0.29 -32.13 8.14
CA ARG A 463 0.41 -31.37 7.10
C ARG A 463 0.50 -29.89 7.48
N TYR A 464 1.69 -29.32 7.42
CA TYR A 464 1.93 -27.92 7.75
C TYR A 464 2.86 -27.24 6.74
N ARG A 465 2.60 -25.95 6.50
CA ARG A 465 3.61 -25.02 6.01
C ARG A 465 4.39 -24.50 7.19
N VAL A 466 5.67 -24.77 7.19
CA VAL A 466 6.66 -24.21 8.09
C VAL A 466 7.24 -22.95 7.46
N ALA A 467 7.33 -21.86 8.22
CA ALA A 467 8.02 -20.63 7.88
C ALA A 467 8.93 -20.21 9.05
N THR A 468 10.19 -19.94 8.78
CA THR A 468 11.18 -19.65 9.82
C THR A 468 12.31 -18.77 9.26
N LEU A 469 13.14 -18.23 10.15
CA LEU A 469 14.42 -17.64 9.76
C LEU A 469 15.36 -18.75 9.29
N ALA A 470 16.13 -18.50 8.23
CA ALA A 470 17.09 -19.47 7.74
C ALA A 470 18.18 -19.73 8.81
N PRO A 471 18.62 -20.98 9.01
CA PRO A 471 19.69 -21.30 9.94
C PRO A 471 20.98 -20.50 9.66
N PRO A 472 21.80 -20.17 10.68
CA PRO A 472 23.03 -19.40 10.52
C PRO A 472 23.99 -19.98 9.46
N ARG A 473 23.99 -21.31 9.28
CA ARG A 473 24.75 -22.00 8.22
C ARG A 473 24.31 -21.56 6.82
N LEU A 474 23.01 -21.57 6.52
CA LEU A 474 22.48 -21.13 5.22
C LEU A 474 22.66 -19.63 5.03
N GLN A 475 22.52 -18.84 6.10
CA GLN A 475 22.81 -17.40 6.07
C GLN A 475 24.29 -17.13 5.71
N ALA A 476 25.23 -17.90 6.26
CA ALA A 476 26.65 -17.78 5.98
C ALA A 476 27.04 -18.28 4.57
N GLU A 477 26.43 -19.38 4.10
CA GLU A 477 26.69 -19.94 2.76
C GLU A 477 26.19 -19.03 1.63
N ILE A 478 25.00 -18.45 1.79
CA ILE A 478 24.40 -17.54 0.80
C ILE A 478 25.05 -16.15 0.86
N GLY A 479 25.57 -15.74 2.03
CA GLY A 479 26.21 -14.45 2.25
C GLY A 479 25.22 -13.29 2.36
N ALA A 480 25.75 -12.06 2.40
CA ALA A 480 25.00 -10.79 2.63
C ALA A 480 24.85 -9.89 1.39
N ASN A 481 25.32 -10.33 0.20
CA ASN A 481 25.36 -9.49 -1.01
C ASN A 481 23.97 -8.91 -1.38
N PRO A 482 23.90 -7.68 -1.93
CA PRO A 482 22.64 -7.05 -2.32
C PRO A 482 21.90 -7.90 -3.35
N ILE A 483 20.60 -8.13 -3.08
CA ILE A 483 19.73 -8.89 -3.99
C ILE A 483 19.39 -7.98 -5.19
N PRO A 484 19.43 -8.49 -6.43
CA PRO A 484 18.83 -7.80 -7.57
C PRO A 484 17.38 -7.35 -7.29
N PRO A 485 16.84 -6.33 -8.01
CA PRO A 485 15.49 -5.84 -7.77
C PRO A 485 14.41 -6.94 -7.89
N GLY A 486 13.71 -7.20 -6.77
CA GLY A 486 12.59 -8.13 -6.62
C GLY A 486 12.67 -9.02 -5.37
N PHE A 487 11.60 -9.79 -5.11
CA PHE A 487 11.27 -10.40 -3.80
C PHE A 487 12.14 -11.61 -3.39
N SER A 488 12.99 -12.11 -4.26
CA SER A 488 13.81 -13.26 -3.93
C SER A 488 14.89 -13.46 -4.98
N ALA A 489 16.13 -13.60 -4.55
CA ALA A 489 16.94 -14.64 -5.15
C ALA A 489 16.41 -15.95 -4.55
N GLU A 490 15.81 -16.80 -5.38
CA GLU A 490 15.53 -18.18 -4.97
C GLU A 490 16.87 -18.91 -4.99
N TYR A 491 17.27 -19.42 -3.83
CA TYR A 491 18.47 -20.24 -3.70
C TYR A 491 18.08 -21.72 -3.75
N ASP A 492 19.08 -22.60 -3.71
CA ASP A 492 18.84 -24.03 -3.63
C ASP A 492 17.85 -24.32 -2.49
N PRO A 493 16.76 -25.04 -2.77
CA PRO A 493 15.69 -25.24 -1.80
C PRO A 493 16.23 -26.00 -0.58
N PRO A 494 15.83 -25.62 0.64
CA PRO A 494 16.34 -26.26 1.85
C PRO A 494 15.88 -27.71 1.92
N SER A 495 16.70 -28.57 2.51
CA SER A 495 16.41 -29.98 2.68
C SER A 495 15.48 -30.22 3.87
N LEU A 496 14.95 -31.45 3.98
CA LEU A 496 14.18 -31.87 5.16
C LEU A 496 15.02 -31.79 6.44
N ALA A 497 16.33 -32.03 6.34
CA ALA A 497 17.25 -31.92 7.47
C ALA A 497 17.38 -30.47 7.97
N ASP A 498 17.37 -29.49 7.06
CA ASP A 498 17.43 -28.07 7.44
C ASP A 498 16.16 -27.65 8.20
N ILE A 499 14.99 -28.15 7.79
CA ILE A 499 13.73 -27.93 8.51
C ILE A 499 13.75 -28.64 9.87
N GLN A 500 14.28 -29.86 9.94
CA GLN A 500 14.36 -30.62 11.19
C GLN A 500 15.23 -29.91 12.24
N VAL A 501 16.35 -29.29 11.85
CA VAL A 501 17.21 -28.52 12.77
C VAL A 501 16.43 -27.41 13.46
N VAL A 502 15.63 -26.65 12.71
CA VAL A 502 14.82 -25.56 13.30
C VAL A 502 13.73 -26.11 14.22
N LEU A 503 13.12 -27.24 13.87
CA LEU A 503 12.14 -27.89 14.73
C LEU A 503 12.77 -28.38 16.03
N ASP A 504 13.95 -28.99 15.97
CA ASP A 504 14.68 -29.47 17.15
C ASP A 504 15.05 -28.31 18.11
N GLU A 505 15.27 -27.11 17.57
CA GLU A 505 15.59 -25.90 18.34
C GLU A 505 14.36 -25.18 18.90
N LEU A 506 13.28 -25.05 18.12
CA LEU A 506 12.17 -24.13 18.41
C LEU A 506 10.85 -24.82 18.77
N ALA A 507 10.65 -26.09 18.43
CA ALA A 507 9.41 -26.78 18.78
C ALA A 507 9.30 -26.96 20.30
N PRO A 508 8.10 -26.88 20.88
CA PRO A 508 7.89 -26.99 22.33
C PRO A 508 8.02 -28.44 22.82
N GLU A 509 7.98 -29.41 21.91
CA GLU A 509 8.15 -30.83 22.18
C GLU A 509 8.94 -31.52 21.05
N PRO A 510 9.58 -32.68 21.33
CA PRO A 510 10.27 -33.45 20.30
C PRO A 510 9.34 -33.79 19.13
N THR A 511 9.66 -33.27 17.94
CA THR A 511 8.82 -33.35 16.75
C THR A 511 9.64 -33.86 15.57
N THR A 512 9.11 -34.79 14.78
CA THR A 512 9.78 -35.25 13.54
C THR A 512 9.08 -34.70 12.32
N ALA A 513 9.83 -34.02 11.44
CA ALA A 513 9.37 -33.65 10.11
C ALA A 513 9.58 -34.80 9.12
N SER A 514 8.61 -35.00 8.25
CA SER A 514 8.69 -35.98 7.16
C SER A 514 8.04 -35.45 5.89
N ASN A 515 8.26 -36.14 4.78
CA ASN A 515 7.54 -35.91 3.53
C ASN A 515 7.62 -34.46 3.03
N LEU A 516 8.84 -33.95 2.83
CA LEU A 516 9.07 -32.63 2.27
C LEU A 516 8.52 -32.57 0.83
N ARG A 517 7.39 -31.87 0.66
CA ARG A 517 6.72 -31.75 -0.65
C ARG A 517 7.24 -30.57 -1.45
N TRP A 518 7.63 -29.51 -0.76
CA TRP A 518 8.13 -28.28 -1.34
C TRP A 518 8.91 -27.50 -0.30
N SER A 519 9.90 -26.74 -0.73
CA SER A 519 10.60 -25.78 0.10
C SER A 519 11.16 -24.63 -0.71
N SER A 520 11.40 -23.51 -0.05
CA SER A 520 11.99 -22.32 -0.66
C SER A 520 12.73 -21.51 0.39
N ILE A 521 13.79 -20.84 -0.03
CA ILE A 521 14.51 -19.86 0.79
C ILE A 521 14.60 -18.55 0.01
N PHE A 522 14.31 -17.44 0.67
CA PHE A 522 14.26 -16.11 0.06
C PHE A 522 14.50 -15.01 1.09
N ARG A 523 14.76 -13.79 0.65
CA ARG A 523 14.79 -12.60 1.51
C ARG A 523 13.57 -11.74 1.23
N ILE A 524 13.02 -11.10 2.25
CA ILE A 524 11.85 -10.25 2.09
C ILE A 524 12.29 -8.84 1.71
N LYS A 525 11.58 -8.29 0.73
CA LYS A 525 11.56 -6.86 0.43
C LYS A 525 10.14 -6.36 0.64
N HIS A 526 9.97 -5.18 1.20
CA HIS A 526 8.67 -4.52 1.29
C HIS A 526 8.72 -3.16 0.59
N GLY A 527 7.57 -2.69 0.14
CA GLY A 527 7.45 -1.41 -0.53
C GLY A 527 6.17 -1.29 -1.33
N ILE A 528 5.77 -0.06 -1.60
CA ILE A 528 4.64 0.27 -2.46
C ILE A 528 5.11 1.16 -3.59
N VAL A 529 4.59 0.96 -4.80
CA VAL A 529 4.92 1.82 -5.94
C VAL A 529 4.34 3.22 -5.75
N ASP A 530 5.04 4.21 -6.29
CA ASP A 530 4.65 5.62 -6.30
C ASP A 530 3.33 5.86 -7.04
N ARG A 531 3.05 5.10 -8.11
CA ARG A 531 1.78 5.13 -8.87
C ARG A 531 1.31 3.74 -9.24
N TYR A 532 0.00 3.51 -9.19
CA TYR A 532 -0.66 2.25 -9.58
C TYR A 532 -1.05 2.23 -11.07
N ARG A 533 -0.99 3.39 -11.71
CA ARG A 533 -1.37 3.59 -13.10
C ARG A 533 -0.45 4.59 -13.79
N ASP A 534 -0.18 4.35 -15.07
CA ASP A 534 0.31 5.36 -15.99
C ASP A 534 -0.42 5.25 -17.34
N GLY A 535 -1.22 6.27 -17.68
CA GLY A 535 -2.03 6.30 -18.88
C GLY A 535 -3.05 5.16 -18.95
N ARG A 536 -2.84 4.20 -19.84
CA ARG A 536 -3.69 3.04 -20.12
C ARG A 536 -3.13 1.74 -19.53
N VAL A 537 -2.10 1.84 -18.70
CA VAL A 537 -1.40 0.71 -18.09
C VAL A 537 -1.53 0.76 -16.57
N PHE A 538 -1.87 -0.38 -15.98
CA PHE A 538 -2.15 -0.54 -14.55
C PHE A 538 -1.27 -1.63 -13.95
N VAL A 539 -0.96 -1.56 -12.66
CA VAL A 539 -0.31 -2.64 -11.90
C VAL A 539 -1.19 -3.11 -10.74
N VAL A 540 -1.19 -4.41 -10.45
CA VAL A 540 -1.96 -5.05 -9.37
C VAL A 540 -1.08 -6.04 -8.58
N GLY A 541 -1.44 -6.30 -7.32
CA GLY A 541 -0.74 -7.29 -6.47
C GLY A 541 0.75 -6.98 -6.32
N ASP A 542 1.60 -8.01 -6.35
CA ASP A 542 3.06 -7.88 -6.17
C ASP A 542 3.76 -7.00 -7.22
N ALA A 543 3.09 -6.67 -8.33
CA ALA A 543 3.61 -5.68 -9.27
C ALA A 543 3.52 -4.25 -8.69
N ALA A 544 2.56 -3.99 -7.80
CA ALA A 544 2.26 -2.70 -7.19
C ALA A 544 2.75 -2.58 -5.73
N HIS A 545 2.67 -3.64 -4.94
CA HIS A 545 3.05 -3.60 -3.52
C HIS A 545 3.67 -4.93 -3.08
N LEU A 546 4.69 -4.83 -2.24
CA LEU A 546 5.44 -5.96 -1.71
C LEU A 546 5.28 -5.96 -0.19
N HIS A 547 4.92 -7.13 0.35
CA HIS A 547 4.66 -7.31 1.78
C HIS A 547 5.60 -8.34 2.41
N PRO A 548 5.95 -8.22 3.69
CA PRO A 548 6.37 -9.37 4.47
C PRO A 548 5.30 -10.48 4.45
N PRO A 549 5.69 -11.77 4.56
CA PRO A 549 4.74 -12.88 4.63
C PRO A 549 3.94 -12.88 5.94
N ALA A 550 4.34 -12.06 6.92
CA ALA A 550 3.62 -11.84 8.16
C ALA A 550 2.15 -11.47 7.89
N GLY A 551 1.22 -12.21 8.50
CA GLY A 551 -0.22 -11.99 8.36
C GLY A 551 -0.85 -12.45 7.04
N GLY A 552 -0.10 -13.05 6.10
CA GLY A 552 -0.66 -13.66 4.90
C GLY A 552 -1.39 -12.70 3.94
N GLN A 553 -0.99 -11.42 3.91
CA GLN A 553 -1.78 -10.35 3.31
C GLN A 553 -1.68 -10.26 1.78
N GLY A 554 -0.51 -10.49 1.18
CA GLY A 554 -0.24 -10.09 -0.21
C GLY A 554 -1.18 -10.66 -1.27
N MET A 555 -1.47 -11.96 -1.23
CA MET A 555 -2.39 -12.61 -2.18
C MET A 555 -3.81 -12.02 -2.09
N ASN A 556 -4.32 -11.83 -0.87
CA ASN A 556 -5.66 -11.27 -0.64
C ASN A 556 -5.74 -9.83 -1.16
N THR A 557 -4.75 -9.00 -0.83
CA THR A 557 -4.66 -7.61 -1.32
C THR A 557 -4.63 -7.54 -2.85
N GLY A 558 -3.83 -8.38 -3.50
CA GLY A 558 -3.74 -8.43 -4.96
C GLY A 558 -5.03 -8.88 -5.65
N ILE A 559 -5.78 -9.83 -5.05
CA ILE A 559 -7.12 -10.20 -5.51
C ILE A 559 -8.08 -9.00 -5.39
N GLN A 560 -8.03 -8.27 -4.28
CA GLN A 560 -8.85 -7.06 -4.09
C GLN A 560 -8.52 -5.93 -5.07
N ASP A 561 -7.25 -5.76 -5.45
CA ASP A 561 -6.86 -4.79 -6.48
C ASP A 561 -7.51 -5.12 -7.82
N ALA A 562 -7.39 -6.38 -8.24
CA ALA A 562 -7.97 -6.87 -9.49
C ALA A 562 -9.51 -6.79 -9.47
N TRP A 563 -10.12 -7.11 -8.34
CA TRP A 563 -11.57 -7.00 -8.13
C TRP A 563 -12.07 -5.56 -8.22
N ASN A 564 -11.35 -4.61 -7.64
CA ASN A 564 -11.65 -3.17 -7.73
C ASN A 564 -11.47 -2.63 -9.17
N LEU A 565 -10.37 -3.00 -9.83
CA LEU A 565 -10.04 -2.51 -11.16
C LEU A 565 -10.94 -3.10 -12.26
N GLY A 566 -11.31 -4.38 -12.16
CA GLY A 566 -11.96 -5.12 -13.24
C GLY A 566 -13.28 -4.53 -13.72
N TRP A 567 -14.15 -4.09 -12.79
CA TRP A 567 -15.43 -3.47 -13.16
C TRP A 567 -15.25 -2.08 -13.79
N LYS A 568 -14.24 -1.33 -13.34
CA LYS A 568 -13.93 0.02 -13.87
C LYS A 568 -13.37 -0.07 -15.29
N LEU A 569 -12.46 -1.02 -15.53
CA LEU A 569 -11.93 -1.30 -16.86
C LEU A 569 -13.02 -1.77 -17.81
N ALA A 570 -13.98 -2.58 -17.35
CA ALA A 570 -15.07 -3.03 -18.20
C ALA A 570 -15.96 -1.88 -18.68
N LEU A 571 -16.31 -0.94 -17.79
CA LEU A 571 -17.04 0.27 -18.19
C LEU A 571 -16.22 1.13 -19.16
N ALA A 572 -14.91 1.24 -18.94
CA ALA A 572 -14.04 2.03 -19.81
C ALA A 572 -13.91 1.41 -21.22
N CYS A 573 -13.79 0.08 -21.31
CA CYS A 573 -13.76 -0.62 -22.60
C CYS A 573 -15.10 -0.50 -23.35
N GLY A 574 -16.22 -0.46 -22.63
CA GLY A 574 -17.55 -0.26 -23.19
C GLY A 574 -17.85 1.18 -23.64
N GLY A 575 -17.01 2.15 -23.25
CA GLY A 575 -17.27 3.58 -23.46
C GLY A 575 -18.28 4.18 -22.48
N ASP A 576 -18.67 3.42 -21.46
CA ASP A 576 -19.66 3.82 -20.45
C ASP A 576 -19.04 4.44 -19.20
N ALA A 577 -17.70 4.52 -19.10
CA ALA A 577 -17.01 5.10 -17.95
C ALA A 577 -16.99 6.62 -17.97
N ALA A 578 -17.26 7.25 -16.83
CA ALA A 578 -16.97 8.65 -16.62
C ALA A 578 -15.44 8.93 -16.73
N PRO A 579 -15.01 10.14 -17.15
CA PRO A 579 -13.60 10.43 -17.42
C PRO A 579 -12.63 10.11 -16.27
N ALA A 580 -13.04 10.36 -15.03
CA ALA A 580 -12.21 10.15 -13.83
C ALA A 580 -12.37 8.76 -13.20
N LEU A 581 -13.20 7.87 -13.77
CA LEU A 581 -13.49 6.56 -13.17
C LEU A 581 -12.22 5.74 -12.96
N LEU A 582 -11.32 5.71 -13.94
CA LEU A 582 -10.08 4.93 -13.85
C LEU A 582 -9.04 5.55 -12.91
N ASP A 583 -9.11 6.87 -12.65
CA ASP A 583 -8.22 7.53 -11.69
C ASP A 583 -8.54 7.10 -10.25
N SER A 584 -9.80 6.74 -9.99
CA SER A 584 -10.22 6.23 -8.68
C SER A 584 -9.52 4.93 -8.26
N TYR A 585 -9.00 4.13 -9.19
CA TYR A 585 -8.29 2.90 -8.85
C TYR A 585 -7.07 3.20 -7.97
N GLU A 586 -6.24 4.15 -8.38
CA GLU A 586 -5.07 4.55 -7.59
C GLU A 586 -5.49 5.24 -6.29
N ALA A 587 -6.47 6.15 -6.36
CA ALA A 587 -6.97 6.88 -5.19
C ALA A 587 -7.54 5.96 -4.11
N GLU A 588 -8.07 4.79 -4.48
CA GLU A 588 -8.63 3.81 -3.55
C GLU A 588 -7.62 2.73 -3.13
N ARG A 589 -6.86 2.17 -4.07
CA ARG A 589 -6.06 0.96 -3.84
C ARG A 589 -4.65 1.23 -3.37
N ARG A 590 -4.04 2.37 -3.74
CA ARG A 590 -2.70 2.72 -3.26
C ARG A 590 -2.69 3.03 -1.76
N PRO A 591 -3.56 3.90 -1.21
CA PRO A 591 -3.60 4.13 0.24
C PRO A 591 -3.92 2.86 1.04
N ALA A 592 -4.86 2.05 0.55
CA ALA A 592 -5.21 0.77 1.15
C ALA A 592 -4.03 -0.22 1.15
N GLY A 593 -3.33 -0.34 0.03
CA GLY A 593 -2.13 -1.17 -0.07
C GLY A 593 -1.04 -0.69 0.89
N LYS A 594 -0.84 0.63 1.00
CA LYS A 594 0.16 1.22 1.91
C LYS A 594 -0.14 0.85 3.36
N ALA A 595 -1.37 1.04 3.81
CA ALA A 595 -1.78 0.70 5.18
C ALA A 595 -1.50 -0.78 5.52
N ILE A 596 -1.73 -1.68 4.56
CA ILE A 596 -1.44 -3.11 4.73
C ILE A 596 0.08 -3.37 4.75
N VAL A 597 0.87 -2.72 3.89
CA VAL A 597 2.35 -2.81 3.91
C VAL A 597 2.89 -2.34 5.25
N ASP A 598 2.53 -1.13 5.67
CA ASP A 598 3.03 -0.51 6.91
C ASP A 598 2.71 -1.39 8.12
N ARG A 599 1.51 -1.94 8.19
CA ARG A 599 1.11 -2.86 9.25
C ARG A 599 1.86 -4.19 9.20
N ALA A 600 2.00 -4.79 8.03
CA ALA A 600 2.74 -6.05 7.89
C ALA A 600 4.21 -5.89 8.28
N VAL A 601 4.78 -4.70 8.04
CA VAL A 601 6.09 -4.29 8.54
C VAL A 601 6.06 -4.21 10.07
N LYS A 602 5.11 -3.48 10.68
CA LYS A 602 4.97 -3.39 12.14
C LYS A 602 4.92 -4.79 12.79
N ILE A 603 4.01 -5.66 12.35
CA ILE A 603 3.87 -7.05 12.88
C ILE A 603 5.16 -7.88 12.72
N ALA A 604 5.96 -7.61 11.69
CA ALA A 604 7.20 -8.34 11.47
C ALA A 604 8.36 -7.83 12.34
N PHE A 605 8.31 -6.59 12.84
CA PHE A 605 9.39 -5.92 13.57
C PHE A 605 9.09 -5.65 15.05
N THR A 606 7.82 -5.70 15.49
CA THR A 606 7.42 -5.47 16.88
C THR A 606 6.70 -6.70 17.45
N ASP A 607 7.02 -7.07 18.69
CA ASP A 607 6.32 -8.14 19.45
C ASP A 607 4.96 -7.65 20.01
N GLU A 608 4.58 -6.42 19.67
CA GLU A 608 3.34 -5.77 20.08
C GLU A 608 2.21 -6.10 19.10
N MET A 609 1.43 -7.13 19.44
CA MET A 609 0.02 -7.13 19.10
C MET A 609 -0.66 -6.24 20.15
N ASP A 610 -1.31 -5.17 19.71
CA ASP A 610 -2.13 -4.35 20.60
C ASP A 610 -3.34 -5.17 21.02
N MET A 611 -3.29 -5.70 22.25
CA MET A 611 -4.29 -6.63 22.79
C MET A 611 -5.53 -5.91 23.35
N ASP A 612 -5.56 -4.57 23.33
CA ASP A 612 -6.64 -3.81 23.92
C ASP A 612 -7.95 -3.92 23.11
N ASP A 613 -7.89 -4.30 21.82
CA ASP A 613 -9.06 -4.69 21.00
C ASP A 613 -8.76 -5.84 20.00
N GLU A 614 -8.77 -7.08 20.51
CA GLU A 614 -8.57 -8.31 19.72
C GLU A 614 -9.52 -8.43 18.51
N ARG A 615 -10.75 -7.92 18.63
CA ARG A 615 -11.77 -8.00 17.58
C ARG A 615 -11.45 -7.05 16.45
N GLU A 616 -11.13 -5.80 16.74
CA GLU A 616 -10.72 -4.82 15.73
C GLU A 616 -9.47 -5.30 14.99
N GLN A 617 -8.48 -5.82 15.73
CA GLN A 617 -7.26 -6.36 15.14
C GLN A 617 -7.56 -7.50 14.15
N PHE A 618 -8.43 -8.44 14.53
CA PHE A 618 -8.84 -9.53 13.66
C PHE A 618 -9.58 -9.06 12.40
N LEU A 619 -10.53 -8.12 12.55
CA LEU A 619 -11.27 -7.58 11.42
C LEU A 619 -10.35 -6.89 10.41
N LEU A 620 -9.33 -6.17 10.90
CA LEU A 620 -8.29 -5.58 10.06
C LEU A 620 -7.46 -6.66 9.32
N GLU A 621 -7.05 -7.73 10.01
CA GLU A 621 -6.28 -8.83 9.40
C GLU A 621 -7.08 -9.59 8.34
N MET A 622 -8.40 -9.70 8.53
CA MET A 622 -9.31 -10.30 7.55
C MET A 622 -9.75 -9.33 6.44
N GLN A 623 -9.15 -8.13 6.39
CA GLN A 623 -9.44 -7.05 5.44
C GLN A 623 -10.93 -6.66 5.39
N MET A 624 -11.61 -6.75 6.54
CA MET A 624 -13.04 -6.46 6.68
C MET A 624 -13.33 -4.97 6.93
N THR A 625 -12.35 -4.21 7.40
CA THR A 625 -12.45 -2.78 7.73
C THR A 625 -11.93 -1.86 6.62
N LEU A 626 -11.61 -2.41 5.45
CA LEU A 626 -11.17 -1.63 4.30
C LEU A 626 -12.24 -0.58 3.92
N SER A 627 -11.82 0.68 3.84
CA SER A 627 -12.68 1.79 3.45
C SER A 627 -12.03 2.63 2.34
N TYR A 628 -12.87 3.09 1.42
CA TYR A 628 -12.54 4.05 0.36
C TYR A 628 -13.05 5.47 0.68
N ALA A 629 -13.24 5.78 1.96
CA ALA A 629 -13.63 7.11 2.41
C ALA A 629 -12.72 8.19 1.80
N GLY A 630 -13.31 9.28 1.32
CA GLY A 630 -12.59 10.39 0.67
C GLY A 630 -12.22 10.15 -0.80
N SER A 631 -12.50 8.97 -1.37
CA SER A 631 -12.31 8.72 -2.81
C SER A 631 -13.36 9.46 -3.67
N PRO A 632 -13.09 9.72 -4.95
CA PRO A 632 -14.03 10.43 -5.83
C PRO A 632 -15.29 9.63 -6.19
N LEU A 633 -15.36 8.33 -5.86
CA LEU A 633 -16.49 7.44 -6.15
C LEU A 633 -17.36 7.15 -4.93
N VAL A 634 -17.25 7.96 -3.87
CA VAL A 634 -18.08 7.81 -2.67
C VAL A 634 -18.82 9.10 -2.34
N GLY A 635 -20.05 9.00 -1.84
CA GLY A 635 -20.82 10.18 -1.46
C GLY A 635 -22.01 9.88 -0.56
N ALA A 636 -22.53 10.92 0.10
CA ALA A 636 -23.77 10.84 0.86
C ALA A 636 -24.64 12.07 0.64
N HIS A 637 -25.94 11.93 0.84
CA HIS A 637 -26.88 13.05 0.85
C HIS A 637 -27.96 12.90 1.94
N GLY A 638 -28.04 13.89 2.83
CA GLY A 638 -28.94 13.89 3.98
C GLY A 638 -28.34 13.20 5.20
N ASP A 639 -28.89 13.53 6.38
CA ASP A 639 -28.29 13.19 7.68
C ASP A 639 -29.20 12.29 8.54
N SER A 640 -30.26 11.71 7.96
CA SER A 640 -31.30 10.97 8.70
C SER A 640 -30.92 9.50 9.01
N PHE A 641 -29.63 9.19 9.12
CA PHE A 641 -29.14 7.86 9.42
C PHE A 641 -28.92 7.64 10.92
N ASP A 642 -29.21 6.43 11.39
CA ASP A 642 -29.00 5.96 12.75
C ASP A 642 -27.86 4.92 12.76
N GLY A 643 -26.67 5.35 12.35
CA GLY A 643 -25.51 4.48 12.12
C GLY A 643 -25.46 3.89 10.71
N GLY A 644 -24.90 2.69 10.59
CA GLY A 644 -24.71 1.98 9.32
C GLY A 644 -23.40 2.32 8.59
N PRO A 645 -23.09 1.58 7.51
CA PRO A 645 -21.84 1.72 6.77
C PRO A 645 -21.76 3.10 6.10
N GLN A 646 -20.58 3.72 6.14
CA GLN A 646 -20.30 4.98 5.47
C GLN A 646 -19.99 4.74 3.98
N PRO A 647 -20.16 5.76 3.12
CA PRO A 647 -19.66 5.70 1.76
C PRO A 647 -18.15 5.39 1.74
N GLY A 648 -17.78 4.37 0.98
CA GLY A 648 -16.44 3.80 0.92
C GLY A 648 -16.26 2.54 1.76
N ASP A 649 -17.09 2.32 2.77
CA ASP A 649 -17.01 1.12 3.59
C ASP A 649 -17.51 -0.10 2.82
N ARG A 650 -17.00 -1.26 3.21
CA ARG A 650 -17.56 -2.54 2.81
C ARG A 650 -19.05 -2.62 3.20
N ALA A 651 -19.90 -3.05 2.27
CA ALA A 651 -21.31 -3.31 2.56
C ALA A 651 -21.47 -4.59 3.42
N PRO A 652 -22.04 -4.50 4.65
CA PRO A 652 -22.33 -5.67 5.46
C PRO A 652 -23.46 -6.51 4.85
N ASP A 653 -23.52 -7.80 5.16
CA ASP A 653 -24.65 -8.63 4.74
C ASP A 653 -25.88 -8.32 5.60
N ALA A 654 -27.06 -8.61 5.06
CA ALA A 654 -28.32 -8.58 5.80
C ALA A 654 -29.12 -9.84 5.50
N HIS A 655 -29.59 -10.52 6.54
CA HIS A 655 -30.26 -11.82 6.44
C HIS A 655 -31.79 -11.68 6.50
N ASP A 656 -32.51 -12.79 6.34
CA ASP A 656 -33.98 -12.86 6.53
C ASP A 656 -34.82 -11.96 5.61
N LEU A 657 -34.30 -11.58 4.45
CA LEU A 657 -35.07 -10.89 3.41
C LEU A 657 -36.04 -11.87 2.75
N ARG A 658 -37.30 -11.48 2.61
CA ARG A 658 -38.38 -12.36 2.09
C ARG A 658 -38.96 -11.82 0.80
N ARG A 659 -38.99 -12.67 -0.23
CA ARG A 659 -39.65 -12.36 -1.51
C ARG A 659 -40.93 -13.19 -1.66
N PHE A 660 -42.01 -12.56 -2.12
CA PHE A 660 -43.26 -13.27 -2.37
C PHE A 660 -43.05 -14.44 -3.34
N GLY A 661 -43.59 -15.61 -3.01
CA GLY A 661 -43.44 -16.85 -3.80
C GLY A 661 -42.13 -17.61 -3.57
N VAL A 662 -41.18 -17.08 -2.80
CA VAL A 662 -39.93 -17.78 -2.44
C VAL A 662 -40.08 -18.41 -1.05
N GLY A 663 -39.91 -19.73 -0.98
CA GLY A 663 -40.15 -20.52 0.24
C GLY A 663 -39.06 -20.43 1.32
N HIS A 664 -37.93 -19.78 1.03
CA HIS A 664 -36.80 -19.62 1.95
C HIS A 664 -36.42 -18.13 2.08
N PRO A 665 -35.77 -17.72 3.19
CA PRO A 665 -35.18 -16.39 3.26
C PRO A 665 -34.04 -16.26 2.25
N THR A 666 -33.77 -15.02 1.85
CA THR A 666 -32.63 -14.58 1.05
C THR A 666 -31.81 -13.60 1.90
N ARG A 667 -30.53 -13.46 1.56
CA ARG A 667 -29.64 -12.45 2.16
C ARG A 667 -29.20 -11.42 1.13
N LEU A 668 -28.71 -10.29 1.61
CA LEU A 668 -28.36 -9.16 0.76
C LEU A 668 -27.30 -9.51 -0.28
N PHE A 669 -26.30 -10.34 0.07
CA PHE A 669 -25.26 -10.74 -0.88
C PHE A 669 -25.78 -11.56 -2.06
N GLU A 670 -26.94 -12.22 -1.94
CA GLU A 670 -27.59 -12.84 -3.11
C GLU A 670 -28.19 -11.79 -4.06
N LEU A 671 -28.63 -10.64 -3.54
CA LEU A 671 -29.21 -9.55 -4.33
C LEU A 671 -28.14 -8.71 -5.03
N THR A 672 -27.01 -8.48 -4.36
CA THR A 672 -25.88 -7.72 -4.89
C THR A 672 -24.92 -8.58 -5.72
N ARG A 673 -25.16 -9.89 -5.79
CA ARG A 673 -24.41 -10.78 -6.66
C ARG A 673 -24.64 -10.42 -8.12
N GLY A 674 -23.56 -10.22 -8.86
CA GLY A 674 -23.61 -9.83 -10.26
C GLY A 674 -22.42 -8.96 -10.66
N THR A 675 -22.54 -8.31 -11.81
CA THR A 675 -21.48 -7.46 -12.40
C THR A 675 -21.77 -5.97 -12.33
N GLY A 676 -23.03 -5.58 -12.04
CA GLY A 676 -23.49 -4.20 -12.00
C GLY A 676 -23.65 -3.64 -10.58
N HIS A 677 -23.98 -2.37 -10.49
CA HIS A 677 -24.29 -1.73 -9.21
C HIS A 677 -25.69 -2.17 -8.73
N THR A 678 -25.92 -2.11 -7.42
CA THR A 678 -27.21 -2.44 -6.82
C THR A 678 -27.69 -1.29 -5.93
N LEU A 679 -28.84 -0.70 -6.27
CA LEU A 679 -29.51 0.30 -5.46
C LEU A 679 -30.55 -0.37 -4.56
N LEU A 680 -30.35 -0.25 -3.25
CA LEU A 680 -31.23 -0.76 -2.21
C LEU A 680 -32.05 0.41 -1.68
N VAL A 681 -33.35 0.43 -1.94
CA VAL A 681 -34.27 1.47 -1.48
C VAL A 681 -35.07 0.95 -0.30
N HIS A 682 -35.00 1.62 0.84
CA HIS A 682 -35.77 1.30 2.03
C HIS A 682 -37.10 2.05 2.05
N ALA A 683 -38.16 1.36 2.46
CA ALA A 683 -39.48 1.93 2.73
C ALA A 683 -40.05 1.32 4.02
N ASP A 684 -40.74 2.13 4.83
CA ASP A 684 -41.42 1.71 6.06
C ASP A 684 -42.87 2.22 6.11
N GLY A 685 -43.56 2.04 7.23
CA GLY A 685 -44.95 2.49 7.40
C GLY A 685 -45.16 4.01 7.26
N SER A 686 -44.09 4.82 7.27
CA SER A 686 -44.15 6.26 7.05
C SER A 686 -44.05 6.66 5.57
N THR A 687 -43.68 5.73 4.68
CA THR A 687 -43.47 6.00 3.25
C THR A 687 -44.80 6.25 2.52
N PRO A 688 -45.04 7.46 1.98
CA PRO A 688 -46.23 7.77 1.21
C PRO A 688 -46.36 6.92 -0.05
N HIS A 689 -47.59 6.64 -0.47
CA HIS A 689 -47.84 5.83 -1.67
C HIS A 689 -47.28 6.49 -2.95
N GLU A 690 -47.28 7.82 -3.04
CA GLU A 690 -46.71 8.55 -4.18
C GLU A 690 -45.17 8.41 -4.33
N GLU A 691 -44.43 8.13 -3.24
CA GLU A 691 -42.97 8.00 -3.32
C GLU A 691 -42.54 6.75 -4.12
N TYR A 692 -43.35 5.69 -4.12
CA TYR A 692 -43.07 4.46 -4.86
C TYR A 692 -43.01 4.69 -6.38
N ALA A 693 -43.82 5.61 -6.92
CA ALA A 693 -43.74 6.00 -8.32
C ALA A 693 -42.41 6.71 -8.65
N GLY A 694 -41.79 7.36 -7.66
CA GLY A 694 -40.43 7.88 -7.77
C GLY A 694 -39.38 6.77 -7.90
N PHE A 695 -39.56 5.66 -7.21
CA PHE A 695 -38.66 4.50 -7.29
C PHE A 695 -38.73 3.83 -8.67
N GLU A 696 -39.91 3.73 -9.28
CA GLU A 696 -40.07 3.21 -10.65
C GLU A 696 -39.40 4.11 -11.69
N LYS A 697 -39.57 5.43 -11.57
CA LYS A 697 -38.88 6.40 -12.45
C LYS A 697 -37.38 6.29 -12.32
N LEU A 698 -36.88 6.13 -11.09
CA LEU A 698 -35.46 5.93 -10.84
C LEU A 698 -34.97 4.63 -11.46
N ALA A 699 -35.73 3.54 -11.30
CA ALA A 699 -35.44 2.23 -11.90
C ALA A 699 -35.36 2.28 -13.43
N GLU A 700 -36.29 2.99 -14.07
CA GLU A 700 -36.32 3.18 -15.51
C GLU A 700 -35.08 3.95 -15.98
N LYS A 701 -34.71 5.02 -15.25
CA LYS A 701 -33.57 5.87 -15.58
C LYS A 701 -32.22 5.15 -15.51
N VAL A 702 -32.03 4.28 -14.51
CA VAL A 702 -30.75 3.56 -14.29
C VAL A 702 -30.71 2.16 -14.93
N ARG A 703 -31.75 1.81 -15.69
CA ARG A 703 -31.93 0.50 -16.31
C ARG A 703 -30.72 0.13 -17.17
N GLY A 704 -30.19 -1.07 -16.94
CA GLY A 704 -29.00 -1.59 -17.65
C GLY A 704 -27.68 -1.33 -16.91
N PHE A 705 -27.61 -0.32 -16.04
CA PHE A 705 -26.40 0.02 -15.27
C PHE A 705 -26.51 -0.37 -13.80
N VAL A 706 -27.71 -0.21 -13.22
CA VAL A 706 -27.96 -0.43 -11.79
C VAL A 706 -29.20 -1.31 -11.63
N SER A 707 -29.08 -2.37 -10.83
CA SER A 707 -30.22 -3.17 -10.36
C SER A 707 -30.86 -2.50 -9.15
N ILE A 708 -32.18 -2.41 -9.09
CA ILE A 708 -32.89 -1.77 -7.99
C ILE A 708 -33.75 -2.78 -7.21
N TYR A 709 -33.74 -2.67 -5.90
CA TYR A 709 -34.58 -3.45 -5.00
C TYR A 709 -35.23 -2.55 -3.95
N VAL A 710 -36.52 -2.74 -3.71
CA VAL A 710 -37.21 -2.12 -2.58
C VAL A 710 -37.19 -3.11 -1.41
N LEU A 711 -36.52 -2.72 -0.33
CA LEU A 711 -36.44 -3.43 0.95
C LEU A 711 -37.44 -2.80 1.92
N ALA A 712 -38.63 -3.38 1.96
CA ALA A 712 -39.77 -2.87 2.69
C ALA A 712 -39.84 -3.44 4.11
N SER A 713 -39.92 -2.58 5.13
CA SER A 713 -40.19 -2.98 6.51
C SER A 713 -41.55 -3.70 6.63
N PRO A 714 -41.80 -4.46 7.71
CA PRO A 714 -43.04 -5.24 7.87
C PRO A 714 -44.32 -4.40 7.85
N ASP A 715 -44.23 -3.15 8.28
CA ASP A 715 -45.30 -2.17 8.36
C ASP A 715 -45.49 -1.34 7.07
N ALA A 716 -44.60 -1.47 6.08
CA ALA A 716 -44.67 -0.69 4.84
C ALA A 716 -45.87 -1.08 3.97
N ALA A 717 -46.69 -0.09 3.58
CA ALA A 717 -47.85 -0.26 2.70
C ALA A 717 -47.45 -0.19 1.21
N VAL A 718 -46.72 -1.21 0.74
CA VAL A 718 -46.24 -1.29 -0.64
C VAL A 718 -47.42 -1.46 -1.63
N PRO A 719 -47.51 -0.65 -2.70
CA PRO A 719 -48.51 -0.79 -3.76
C PRO A 719 -48.50 -2.17 -4.44
N GLU A 720 -49.66 -2.68 -4.83
CA GLU A 720 -49.73 -3.83 -5.75
C GLU A 720 -49.26 -3.45 -7.15
N GLY A 721 -48.52 -4.34 -7.83
CA GLY A 721 -48.12 -4.16 -9.22
C GLY A 721 -46.93 -3.22 -9.46
N LEU A 722 -46.18 -2.87 -8.42
CA LEU A 722 -44.96 -2.06 -8.52
C LEU A 722 -43.95 -2.69 -9.49
N ASP A 723 -43.47 -1.93 -10.49
CA ASP A 723 -42.52 -2.38 -11.53
C ASP A 723 -41.05 -2.35 -11.05
N VAL A 724 -40.84 -2.63 -9.76
CA VAL A 724 -39.52 -2.91 -9.18
C VAL A 724 -39.59 -4.11 -8.24
N PRO A 725 -38.54 -4.95 -8.17
CA PRO A 725 -38.51 -6.07 -7.23
C PRO A 725 -38.62 -5.61 -5.77
N VAL A 726 -39.56 -6.20 -5.04
CA VAL A 726 -39.79 -5.93 -3.61
C VAL A 726 -39.38 -7.14 -2.77
N LEU A 727 -38.62 -6.89 -1.71
CA LEU A 727 -38.38 -7.82 -0.62
C LEU A 727 -38.84 -7.22 0.70
N ARG A 728 -39.29 -8.08 1.61
CA ARG A 728 -39.66 -7.70 2.97
C ARG A 728 -38.49 -7.96 3.91
N ASP A 729 -38.07 -6.93 4.62
CA ASP A 729 -37.15 -7.03 5.75
C ASP A 729 -37.93 -7.45 7.00
N ALA A 730 -38.34 -8.72 7.04
CA ALA A 730 -39.28 -9.22 8.05
C ALA A 730 -38.72 -9.14 9.48
N ALA A 731 -37.41 -9.28 9.63
CA ALA A 731 -36.71 -9.26 10.91
C ALA A 731 -36.10 -7.88 11.24
N GLY A 732 -36.14 -6.92 10.32
CA GLY A 732 -35.54 -5.59 10.50
C GLY A 732 -34.01 -5.59 10.46
N THR A 733 -33.39 -6.67 9.96
CA THR A 733 -31.93 -6.89 9.95
C THR A 733 -31.24 -5.93 9.01
N PHE A 734 -31.81 -5.71 7.82
CA PHE A 734 -31.28 -4.74 6.86
C PHE A 734 -31.42 -3.32 7.42
N ARG A 735 -32.60 -2.95 7.91
CA ARG A 735 -32.83 -1.64 8.50
C ARG A 735 -31.85 -1.34 9.64
N ALA A 736 -31.59 -2.31 10.50
CA ALA A 736 -30.64 -2.18 11.61
C ALA A 736 -29.19 -2.07 11.11
N ALA A 737 -28.75 -2.94 10.21
CA ALA A 737 -27.38 -2.93 9.68
C ALA A 737 -27.05 -1.66 8.89
N TYR A 738 -28.04 -1.07 8.22
CA TYR A 738 -27.87 0.11 7.37
C TYR A 738 -28.34 1.43 8.01
N GLY A 739 -28.82 1.39 9.26
CA GLY A 739 -29.17 2.58 10.04
C GLY A 739 -30.26 3.44 9.40
N LEU A 740 -31.27 2.84 8.75
CA LEU A 740 -32.31 3.60 8.03
C LEU A 740 -33.55 3.89 8.89
N ARG A 741 -34.06 5.12 8.78
CA ARG A 741 -35.34 5.57 9.34
C ARG A 741 -36.15 6.27 8.23
N GLY A 742 -37.41 5.89 8.02
CA GLY A 742 -38.19 6.42 6.89
C GLY A 742 -37.65 5.93 5.55
N THR A 743 -37.80 6.73 4.50
CA THR A 743 -37.23 6.41 3.18
C THR A 743 -35.74 6.70 3.13
N GLY A 744 -35.01 5.90 2.37
CA GLY A 744 -33.59 6.08 2.13
C GLY A 744 -33.07 5.05 1.15
N ALA A 745 -31.84 5.23 0.68
CA ALA A 745 -31.23 4.31 -0.26
C ALA A 745 -29.72 4.16 -0.05
N TYR A 746 -29.21 2.98 -0.39
CA TYR A 746 -27.79 2.67 -0.50
C TYR A 746 -27.48 2.16 -1.90
N LEU A 747 -26.50 2.75 -2.57
CA LEU A 747 -25.91 2.23 -3.81
C LEU A 747 -24.69 1.39 -3.46
N ILE A 748 -24.78 0.10 -3.72
CA ILE A 748 -23.69 -0.86 -3.54
C ILE A 748 -22.97 -1.03 -4.89
N ARG A 749 -21.65 -0.85 -4.88
CA ARG A 749 -20.77 -1.02 -6.04
C ARG A 749 -20.65 -2.50 -6.42
N PRO A 750 -20.25 -2.83 -7.67
CA PRO A 750 -19.99 -4.20 -8.08
C PRO A 750 -18.92 -4.91 -7.26
N ASP A 751 -18.03 -4.13 -6.64
CA ASP A 751 -16.99 -4.64 -5.76
C ASP A 751 -17.44 -4.87 -4.31
N GLY A 752 -18.69 -4.55 -3.96
CA GLY A 752 -19.26 -4.79 -2.63
C GLY A 752 -19.01 -3.69 -1.60
N HIS A 753 -18.59 -2.50 -2.02
CA HIS A 753 -18.49 -1.32 -1.15
C HIS A 753 -19.70 -0.39 -1.36
N VAL A 754 -20.02 0.41 -0.33
CA VAL A 754 -21.03 1.46 -0.43
C VAL A 754 -20.47 2.59 -1.28
N GLY A 755 -21.05 2.82 -2.46
CA GLY A 755 -20.71 3.99 -3.30
C GLY A 755 -21.48 5.23 -2.85
N PHE A 756 -22.78 5.09 -2.57
CA PHE A 756 -23.60 6.22 -2.19
C PHE A 756 -24.64 5.84 -1.14
N ARG A 757 -25.01 6.78 -0.28
CA ARG A 757 -26.20 6.64 0.58
C ARG A 757 -26.99 7.93 0.67
N THR A 758 -28.31 7.82 0.79
CA THR A 758 -29.18 8.99 0.97
C THR A 758 -30.37 8.71 1.86
N SER A 759 -30.74 9.66 2.73
CA SER A 759 -31.96 9.59 3.55
C SER A 759 -32.47 11.00 3.89
N PRO A 760 -33.67 11.42 3.40
CA PRO A 760 -34.59 10.67 2.53
C PRO A 760 -34.01 10.43 1.12
N VAL A 761 -34.70 9.66 0.28
CA VAL A 761 -34.24 9.38 -1.10
C VAL A 761 -34.18 10.68 -1.92
N ALA A 762 -32.98 11.08 -2.35
CA ALA A 762 -32.76 12.23 -3.21
C ALA A 762 -32.27 11.82 -4.61
N ALA A 763 -33.18 11.83 -5.59
CA ALA A 763 -32.90 11.39 -6.97
C ALA A 763 -31.80 12.24 -7.64
N GLU A 764 -31.84 13.57 -7.51
CA GLU A 764 -30.85 14.47 -8.12
C GLU A 764 -29.43 14.25 -7.56
N ALA A 765 -29.31 13.97 -6.26
CA ALA A 765 -28.02 13.69 -5.64
C ALA A 765 -27.46 12.33 -6.10
N LEU A 766 -28.33 11.34 -6.25
CA LEU A 766 -27.95 10.04 -6.83
C LEU A 766 -27.53 10.19 -8.30
N ASP A 767 -28.22 11.01 -9.09
CA ASP A 767 -27.85 11.30 -10.47
C ASP A 767 -26.46 11.93 -10.57
N ALA A 768 -26.18 12.93 -9.73
CA ALA A 768 -24.87 13.57 -9.66
C ALA A 768 -23.77 12.56 -9.29
N HIS A 769 -24.04 11.63 -8.38
CA HIS A 769 -23.11 10.57 -8.04
C HIS A 769 -22.88 9.58 -9.20
N LEU A 770 -23.97 9.14 -9.86
CA LEU A 770 -23.89 8.22 -11.00
C LEU A 770 -23.16 8.84 -12.19
N ALA A 771 -23.27 10.15 -12.42
CA ALA A 771 -22.50 10.87 -13.45
C ALA A 771 -20.98 10.86 -13.18
N GLY A 772 -20.54 10.63 -11.94
CA GLY A 772 -19.14 10.40 -11.60
C GLY A 772 -18.63 8.99 -11.93
N ILE A 773 -19.56 8.04 -12.18
CA ILE A 773 -19.25 6.64 -12.49
C ILE A 773 -19.44 6.35 -13.99
N PHE A 774 -20.58 6.79 -14.53
CA PHE A 774 -21.04 6.48 -15.86
C PHE A 774 -20.98 7.70 -16.78
N ALA A 775 -20.63 7.49 -18.04
CA ALA A 775 -20.80 8.46 -19.12
C ALA A 775 -22.30 8.55 -19.50
N LEU A 776 -23.13 9.06 -18.59
CA LEU A 776 -24.54 9.30 -18.86
C LEU A 776 -24.64 10.45 -19.88
N GLY A 777 -25.11 10.14 -21.09
CA GLY A 777 -25.37 11.15 -22.11
C GLY A 777 -26.35 12.20 -21.57
N GLY A 778 -25.93 13.47 -21.54
CA GLY A 778 -26.84 14.58 -21.29
C GLY A 778 -27.80 14.71 -22.46
N ASP A 779 -29.10 14.57 -22.18
CA ASP A 779 -30.26 14.81 -23.05
C ASP A 779 -30.14 14.35 -24.52
N ALA A 780 -30.80 13.23 -24.83
CA ALA A 780 -31.30 12.94 -26.17
C ALA A 780 -32.81 13.27 -26.23
#